data_AF-A0A1G0EGS4-F1
#
_entry.id   AF-A0A1G0EGS4-F1
#
_cell.length_a   1.000
_cell.length_b   1.000
_cell.length_c   1.000
_cell.angle_alpha   90.00
_cell.angle_beta   90.00
_cell.angle_gamma   90.00
#
_symmetry.space_group_name_H-M   'P 1'
#
loop_
_entity.id
_entity.type
_entity.pdbx_description
1 polymer ?
#
loop_
_entity_poly.entity_id
_entity_poly.type
_entity_poly.pdbx_seq_one_letter_code
_entity_poly.pdbx_strand_id
1 'polypeptide(L)'
;MLVAMPLLLAGCSDGSDGKDGAPGTPGAPGAPGANAPAAPTGDLSQGVKAQITGASIDAASTVPTVTFKLTHVSDGSAYTTFGDDLNAGKIGNGAAFTLAKLEPRMGGRPGHDWVNYVLRWRTARNDSQGTKALATALGFTGAIQAGDTHKVNKSGLMHLGNGEYRYTFVNFNLNNVTKTQAGSNISNQIECQGTGADKACWWIDGTPLPAGVSIDGDTFSVAYNPDVTHRIGIMLANNLINIENDASYAGANDAFDFVPSSGAAVATARDIVATDSCNSCHENLAMHLGSGNIRTDVRLCVSCHSTASFDSNSGRTIDFKQMVHKLHRGADLPSVKKGVPFFIRKSETGDWSAVRYPQLVSEAAGAFPSRVAGQGIDNCVKCHMGQGTRDALVELAGNDATVVNKMQLASVTADGDLWRQATVAACSSCHDDKMWPQDQPPTKNLPAQLATYYGVNGGADWRTNHSGGDLAPNTCSFCHGNSTDAIVAANLGKSAGAQNTLVSSAHLQLTRSVVRSDLLETQIDSVTLGTDVGGKTPLDVKLRVWDKAQNKALIHGTDATFALGLTVGWRAEGFADYTQSADTKWPGYVQGARMVAFTCNNSGLGGQPTKGDNVERNWNDCLTSTGNQIGIAGPDGNGYYTLTVQLTSSNIPAKATGTVGTHAGLKLTGATWGNATEAAAGLPPLNPPHAMKDFSIGGATIKARREVVSSDACRACHLRFGKHAQTGTGGNYWNPNRNNPQICVMCHNPNATDISRSTAASTRLGRGGSKGHFDGKIEEAIDFKRFVHGVHGKSYLWEGEHHEVREHPMQIRAVLFGGVTEGVGLTAGKGYFGSGLDPVSGKTFGNHRSVFPSRTSTCSNCHAGNSQRLPLAEGVIGSTIKSHADHNPVVWTPGAADAVYEAGFGTANGGMPNLENHTKYSPTMGVCSSCHDSTPAAAHMRTMGGAENLTLNLASPASTGGANEACATCHGPDRINDADAYHAR
;
A
#
# COMPACT_ATOMS: atom_id res chain seq x y z
N MET A 1 -45.80 17.89 21.81
CA MET A 1 -47.19 18.37 22.04
C MET A 1 -47.13 19.89 21.99
N LEU A 2 -48.04 20.55 21.26
CA LEU A 2 -47.85 21.87 20.61
C LEU A 2 -46.69 21.84 19.57
N VAL A 3 -46.88 21.84 18.24
CA VAL A 3 -47.73 22.60 17.27
C VAL A 3 -46.96 23.77 16.64
N ALA A 4 -46.53 23.58 15.39
CA ALA A 4 -46.51 24.60 14.32
C ALA A 4 -46.32 23.90 12.96
N MET A 5 -47.30 24.06 12.06
CA MET A 5 -47.27 23.70 10.62
C MET A 5 -47.22 25.04 9.82
N PRO A 6 -46.92 25.09 8.51
CA PRO A 6 -47.96 24.75 7.52
C PRO A 6 -47.50 24.22 6.13
N LEU A 7 -48.48 23.67 5.39
CA LEU A 7 -48.50 23.53 3.93
C LEU A 7 -49.33 24.66 3.28
N LEU A 8 -49.06 24.96 1.99
CA LEU A 8 -49.88 25.70 1.01
C LEU A 8 -49.54 25.12 -0.39
N LEU A 9 -50.41 24.69 -1.34
CA LEU A 9 -51.88 24.61 -1.54
C LEU A 9 -52.49 25.64 -2.52
N ALA A 10 -53.44 25.18 -3.37
CA ALA A 10 -54.18 25.85 -4.48
C ALA A 10 -53.35 26.17 -5.76
N GLY A 11 -53.90 26.21 -7.00
CA GLY A 11 -55.26 26.07 -7.57
C GLY A 11 -55.45 27.05 -8.76
N CYS A 12 -56.27 26.89 -9.82
CA CYS A 12 -57.26 25.90 -10.32
C CYS A 12 -57.26 25.95 -11.88
N SER A 13 -57.45 24.88 -12.67
CA SER A 13 -58.71 24.32 -13.25
C SER A 13 -59.65 25.29 -14.01
N ASP A 14 -59.82 25.05 -15.31
CA ASP A 14 -61.03 25.29 -16.10
C ASP A 14 -61.09 24.37 -17.36
N GLY A 15 -62.27 24.28 -18.01
CA GLY A 15 -62.46 23.57 -19.30
C GLY A 15 -63.23 22.24 -19.25
N SER A 16 -64.57 22.30 -19.33
CA SER A 16 -65.44 21.12 -19.44
C SER A 16 -66.56 21.32 -20.47
N ASP A 17 -66.48 20.67 -21.64
CA ASP A 17 -67.63 20.25 -22.46
C ASP A 17 -67.20 19.32 -23.62
N GLY A 18 -68.18 18.59 -24.19
CA GLY A 18 -68.02 17.77 -25.40
C GLY A 18 -68.37 16.29 -25.23
N LYS A 19 -69.50 15.87 -25.81
CA LYS A 19 -69.91 14.45 -25.87
C LYS A 19 -69.17 13.70 -26.97
N ASP A 20 -69.07 12.38 -26.82
CA ASP A 20 -68.21 11.48 -27.59
C ASP A 20 -68.45 11.50 -29.11
N GLY A 21 -67.34 11.54 -29.87
CA GLY A 21 -67.33 11.21 -31.30
C GLY A 21 -67.31 9.69 -31.51
N ALA A 22 -67.85 9.23 -32.65
CA ALA A 22 -67.87 7.81 -32.98
C ALA A 22 -66.44 7.21 -33.03
N PRO A 23 -66.24 5.94 -32.61
CA PRO A 23 -64.93 5.30 -32.67
C PRO A 23 -64.36 5.34 -34.09
N GLY A 24 -63.17 5.92 -34.24
CA GLY A 24 -62.42 5.84 -35.48
C GLY A 24 -62.18 4.37 -35.86
N THR A 25 -62.21 4.06 -37.14
CA THR A 25 -61.82 2.73 -37.65
C THR A 25 -60.46 2.35 -37.05
N PRO A 26 -60.30 1.13 -36.49
CA PRO A 26 -59.04 0.70 -35.92
C PRO A 26 -57.90 0.96 -36.91
N GLY A 27 -56.86 1.68 -36.47
CA GLY A 27 -55.65 1.82 -37.25
C GLY A 27 -55.15 0.41 -37.63
N ALA A 28 -54.64 0.27 -38.85
CA ALA A 28 -54.07 -0.99 -39.31
C ALA A 28 -53.13 -1.54 -38.23
N PRO A 29 -53.21 -2.84 -37.86
CA PRO A 29 -52.37 -3.40 -36.81
C PRO A 29 -50.92 -2.99 -37.05
N GLY A 30 -50.33 -2.32 -36.06
CA GLY A 30 -48.90 -2.01 -36.10
C GLY A 30 -48.17 -3.31 -36.42
N ALA A 31 -47.29 -3.28 -37.43
CA ALA A 31 -46.53 -4.46 -37.84
C ALA A 31 -45.96 -5.12 -36.57
N PRO A 32 -46.09 -6.46 -36.39
CA PRO A 32 -45.79 -7.13 -35.14
C PRO A 32 -44.47 -6.61 -34.59
N GLY A 33 -44.53 -5.93 -33.44
CA GLY A 33 -43.37 -5.30 -32.84
C GLY A 33 -42.27 -6.34 -32.78
N ALA A 34 -41.21 -6.14 -33.57
CA ALA A 34 -40.20 -7.16 -33.82
C ALA A 34 -39.78 -7.75 -32.48
N ASN A 35 -40.02 -9.05 -32.32
CA ASN A 35 -40.12 -9.73 -31.02
C ASN A 35 -39.20 -9.07 -30.01
N ALA A 36 -39.76 -8.49 -28.95
CA ALA A 36 -38.96 -8.06 -27.80
C ALA A 36 -38.02 -9.24 -27.49
N PRO A 37 -36.69 -9.07 -27.62
CA PRO A 37 -35.79 -10.21 -27.64
C PRO A 37 -36.05 -11.01 -26.38
N ALA A 38 -36.35 -12.30 -26.55
CA ALA A 38 -36.61 -13.18 -25.42
C ALA A 38 -35.47 -12.96 -24.42
N ALA A 39 -35.82 -12.68 -23.16
CA ALA A 39 -34.83 -12.41 -22.13
C ALA A 39 -33.75 -13.51 -22.21
N PRO A 40 -32.45 -13.18 -22.21
CA PRO A 40 -31.39 -14.14 -22.45
C PRO A 40 -31.26 -15.12 -21.27
N THR A 41 -32.17 -16.08 -21.20
CA THR A 41 -32.23 -17.11 -20.17
C THR A 41 -31.02 -18.02 -20.30
N GLY A 42 -30.02 -17.79 -19.43
CA GLY A 42 -28.80 -18.58 -19.35
C GLY A 42 -27.56 -17.97 -20.01
N ASP A 43 -27.54 -16.65 -20.28
CA ASP A 43 -26.26 -16.00 -20.61
C ASP A 43 -25.44 -15.73 -19.35
N LEU A 44 -24.25 -16.32 -19.35
CA LEU A 44 -23.29 -16.32 -18.26
C LEU A 44 -22.38 -15.07 -18.31
N SER A 45 -22.35 -14.37 -19.46
CA SER A 45 -21.56 -13.15 -19.69
C SER A 45 -21.91 -11.99 -18.75
N GLN A 46 -23.13 -11.96 -18.21
CA GLN A 46 -23.63 -10.86 -17.38
C GLN A 46 -23.26 -10.97 -15.89
N GLY A 47 -22.53 -12.02 -15.52
CA GLY A 47 -22.09 -12.29 -14.15
C GLY A 47 -23.20 -12.74 -13.19
N VAL A 48 -22.82 -13.43 -12.11
CA VAL A 48 -23.76 -14.00 -11.13
C VAL A 48 -23.46 -13.50 -9.72
N LYS A 49 -24.51 -13.27 -8.92
CA LYS A 49 -24.47 -13.09 -7.46
C LYS A 49 -25.01 -14.34 -6.78
N ALA A 50 -24.41 -14.72 -5.66
CA ALA A 50 -24.88 -15.81 -4.81
C ALA A 50 -25.33 -15.27 -3.46
N GLN A 51 -26.39 -15.83 -2.90
CA GLN A 51 -26.89 -15.53 -1.56
C GLN A 51 -27.35 -16.82 -0.89
N ILE A 52 -26.83 -17.15 0.29
CA ILE A 52 -27.30 -18.30 1.07
C ILE A 52 -28.58 -17.90 1.81
N THR A 53 -29.66 -18.66 1.59
CA THR A 53 -30.99 -18.40 2.19
C THR A 53 -31.26 -19.26 3.43
N GLY A 54 -30.48 -20.33 3.64
CA GLY A 54 -30.49 -21.09 4.88
C GLY A 54 -29.56 -22.30 4.87
N ALA A 55 -29.30 -22.86 6.04
CA ALA A 55 -28.44 -24.04 6.21
C ALA A 55 -28.94 -24.93 7.35
N SER A 56 -28.68 -26.23 7.26
CA SER A 56 -29.00 -27.20 8.30
C SER A 56 -28.04 -28.39 8.27
N ILE A 57 -28.02 -29.15 9.36
CA ILE A 57 -27.37 -30.46 9.45
C ILE A 57 -28.43 -31.43 9.96
N ASP A 58 -28.63 -32.54 9.24
CA ASP A 58 -29.60 -33.54 9.66
C ASP A 58 -29.12 -34.26 10.93
N ALA A 59 -29.98 -34.31 11.97
CA ALA A 59 -29.57 -34.78 13.29
C ALA A 59 -29.26 -36.30 13.34
N ALA A 60 -29.84 -37.09 12.43
CA ALA A 60 -29.65 -38.55 12.40
C ALA A 60 -28.44 -38.97 11.53
N SER A 61 -28.33 -38.40 10.34
CA SER A 61 -27.30 -38.74 9.34
C SER A 61 -26.06 -37.85 9.39
N THR A 62 -26.11 -36.73 10.13
CA THR A 62 -25.08 -35.68 10.22
C THR A 62 -24.56 -35.19 8.86
N VAL A 63 -25.45 -35.20 7.85
CA VAL A 63 -25.20 -34.67 6.50
C VAL A 63 -25.62 -33.20 6.44
N PRO A 64 -24.71 -32.27 6.04
CA PRO A 64 -25.05 -30.86 5.82
C PRO A 64 -25.92 -30.63 4.58
N THR A 65 -26.80 -29.63 4.67
CA THR A 65 -27.59 -29.10 3.56
C THR A 65 -27.58 -27.57 3.58
N VAL A 66 -27.49 -26.94 2.40
CA VAL A 66 -27.56 -25.49 2.20
C VAL A 66 -28.61 -25.15 1.16
N THR A 67 -29.36 -24.08 1.37
CA THR A 67 -30.28 -23.48 0.39
C THR A 67 -29.74 -22.10 0.02
N PHE A 68 -29.73 -21.77 -1.26
CA PHE A 68 -29.11 -20.56 -1.79
C PHE A 68 -29.79 -20.09 -3.07
N LYS A 69 -29.80 -18.78 -3.30
CA LYS A 69 -30.34 -18.12 -4.48
C LYS A 69 -29.22 -17.57 -5.34
N LEU A 70 -29.36 -17.73 -6.67
CA LEU A 70 -28.49 -17.14 -7.67
C LEU A 70 -29.25 -16.11 -8.52
N THR A 71 -28.63 -14.97 -8.77
CA THR A 71 -29.19 -13.89 -9.61
C THR A 71 -28.15 -13.29 -10.54
N HIS A 72 -28.57 -12.73 -11.67
CA HIS A 72 -27.68 -12.01 -12.58
C HIS A 72 -27.24 -10.67 -11.96
N VAL A 73 -25.97 -10.28 -12.18
CA VAL A 73 -25.41 -9.03 -11.61
C VAL A 73 -26.05 -7.79 -12.24
N SER A 74 -26.37 -7.87 -13.53
CA SER A 74 -26.86 -6.81 -14.41
C SER A 74 -28.25 -6.28 -14.04
N ASP A 75 -29.22 -7.17 -13.87
CA ASP A 75 -30.64 -6.83 -13.70
C ASP A 75 -31.29 -7.43 -12.43
N GLY A 76 -30.58 -8.29 -11.70
CA GLY A 76 -31.09 -8.98 -10.52
C GLY A 76 -32.07 -10.13 -10.81
N SER A 77 -32.26 -10.50 -12.08
CA SER A 77 -33.13 -11.61 -12.48
C SER A 77 -32.60 -12.97 -11.98
N ALA A 78 -33.49 -13.96 -11.90
CA ALA A 78 -33.18 -15.28 -11.35
C ALA A 78 -32.37 -16.15 -12.32
N TYR A 79 -31.22 -16.65 -11.87
CA TYR A 79 -30.37 -17.53 -12.67
C TYR A 79 -30.79 -19.01 -12.49
N THR A 80 -31.57 -19.51 -13.45
CA THR A 80 -32.32 -20.79 -13.35
C THR A 80 -31.66 -22.01 -14.01
N THR A 81 -30.54 -21.84 -14.73
CA THR A 81 -29.89 -22.90 -15.52
C THR A 81 -28.64 -23.50 -14.87
N PHE A 82 -28.28 -23.09 -13.64
CA PHE A 82 -27.04 -23.50 -12.94
C PHE A 82 -26.80 -25.03 -12.93
N GLY A 83 -27.86 -25.81 -12.70
CA GLY A 83 -27.79 -27.27 -12.70
C GLY A 83 -27.46 -27.89 -14.07
N ASP A 84 -27.83 -27.22 -15.16
CA ASP A 84 -27.55 -27.64 -16.54
C ASP A 84 -26.21 -27.13 -17.03
N ASP A 85 -25.82 -25.92 -16.63
CA ASP A 85 -24.50 -25.34 -16.93
C ASP A 85 -23.37 -26.08 -16.18
N LEU A 86 -23.67 -26.67 -15.00
CA LEU A 86 -22.82 -27.67 -14.35
C LEU A 86 -22.71 -28.98 -15.15
N ASN A 87 -23.79 -29.46 -15.77
CA ASN A 87 -23.79 -30.69 -16.57
C ASN A 87 -23.00 -30.53 -17.88
N ALA A 88 -23.22 -29.41 -18.56
CA ALA A 88 -22.57 -29.09 -19.83
C ALA A 88 -21.09 -28.66 -19.65
N GLY A 89 -20.58 -28.69 -18.41
CA GLY A 89 -19.19 -28.38 -18.09
C GLY A 89 -18.84 -26.88 -18.13
N LYS A 90 -19.79 -25.98 -18.44
CA LYS A 90 -19.56 -24.53 -18.54
C LYS A 90 -19.02 -23.93 -17.24
N ILE A 91 -19.42 -24.50 -16.10
CA ILE A 91 -19.00 -24.08 -14.76
C ILE A 91 -17.77 -24.87 -14.25
N GLY A 92 -17.32 -25.91 -14.96
CA GLY A 92 -16.06 -26.61 -14.69
C GLY A 92 -15.90 -27.13 -13.24
N ASN A 93 -14.89 -26.60 -12.54
CA ASN A 93 -14.69 -26.73 -11.09
C ASN A 93 -15.09 -25.45 -10.32
N GLY A 94 -15.60 -24.43 -11.00
CA GLY A 94 -15.91 -23.09 -10.50
C GLY A 94 -17.21 -22.97 -9.72
N ALA A 95 -17.59 -24.04 -9.04
CA ALA A 95 -18.59 -24.01 -7.98
C ALA A 95 -18.15 -24.98 -6.88
N ALA A 96 -18.02 -24.50 -5.65
CA ALA A 96 -17.72 -25.33 -4.49
C ALA A 96 -18.36 -24.79 -3.21
N PHE A 97 -18.54 -25.68 -2.24
CA PHE A 97 -18.96 -25.32 -0.88
C PHE A 97 -17.84 -25.57 0.13
N THR A 98 -17.85 -24.84 1.23
CA THR A 98 -17.01 -25.08 2.41
C THR A 98 -17.88 -25.13 3.67
N LEU A 99 -17.43 -25.84 4.70
CA LEU A 99 -18.13 -25.95 5.97
C LEU A 99 -17.12 -25.99 7.13
N ALA A 100 -17.28 -25.06 8.06
CA ALA A 100 -16.45 -24.92 9.25
C ALA A 100 -17.31 -24.74 10.51
N LYS A 101 -16.70 -24.96 11.68
CA LYS A 101 -17.24 -24.66 13.01
C LYS A 101 -16.33 -23.70 13.76
N LEU A 102 -16.87 -22.93 14.68
CA LEU A 102 -16.14 -22.00 15.54
C LEU A 102 -15.95 -22.63 16.92
N GLU A 103 -14.77 -23.16 17.19
CA GLU A 103 -14.48 -23.88 18.44
C GLU A 103 -13.71 -23.00 19.43
N PRO A 104 -13.88 -23.19 20.76
CA PRO A 104 -13.00 -22.62 21.76
C PRO A 104 -11.54 -23.04 21.52
N ARG A 105 -10.60 -22.28 22.06
CA ARG A 105 -9.17 -22.64 22.01
C ARG A 105 -8.86 -23.74 23.03
N MET A 106 -7.99 -24.68 22.65
CA MET A 106 -7.59 -25.78 23.55
C MET A 106 -6.88 -25.28 24.81
N GLY A 107 -7.01 -26.05 25.89
CA GLY A 107 -6.43 -25.74 27.20
C GLY A 107 -7.08 -24.54 27.89
N GLY A 108 -8.38 -24.31 27.68
CA GLY A 108 -9.15 -23.27 28.37
C GLY A 108 -8.75 -21.82 28.03
N ARG A 109 -8.10 -21.60 26.89
CA ARG A 109 -7.62 -20.26 26.50
C ARG A 109 -8.77 -19.38 25.99
N PRO A 110 -8.72 -18.06 26.25
CA PRO A 110 -9.79 -17.16 25.84
C PRO A 110 -9.90 -17.02 24.32
N GLY A 111 -11.14 -17.04 23.83
CA GLY A 111 -11.48 -16.89 22.42
C GLY A 111 -11.66 -18.21 21.67
N HIS A 112 -12.04 -18.07 20.41
CA HIS A 112 -12.41 -19.18 19.51
C HIS A 112 -11.57 -19.13 18.25
N ASP A 113 -11.42 -20.22 17.52
CA ASP A 113 -10.83 -20.25 16.17
C ASP A 113 -11.63 -21.21 15.26
N TRP A 114 -11.65 -20.90 13.95
CA TRP A 114 -12.40 -21.70 12.97
C TRP A 114 -11.74 -23.06 12.72
N VAL A 115 -12.54 -24.10 12.49
CA VAL A 115 -12.10 -25.46 12.15
C VAL A 115 -12.93 -25.96 10.97
N ASN A 116 -12.28 -26.28 9.87
CA ASN A 116 -12.96 -26.78 8.68
C ASN A 116 -13.16 -28.30 8.72
N TYR A 117 -14.29 -28.79 8.23
CA TYR A 117 -14.54 -30.22 8.08
C TYR A 117 -14.09 -30.78 6.72
N VAL A 118 -13.90 -29.94 5.72
CA VAL A 118 -13.47 -30.35 4.37
C VAL A 118 -11.95 -30.32 4.29
N LEU A 119 -11.33 -31.42 4.70
CA LEU A 119 -9.86 -31.56 4.79
C LEU A 119 -9.26 -32.21 3.54
N ARG A 120 -8.06 -31.75 3.18
CA ARG A 120 -7.24 -32.31 2.09
C ARG A 120 -5.82 -32.55 2.56
N TRP A 121 -5.21 -33.61 2.03
CA TRP A 121 -3.75 -33.78 2.09
C TRP A 121 -3.12 -33.07 0.89
N ARG A 122 -2.07 -32.29 1.11
CA ARG A 122 -1.25 -31.68 0.07
C ARG A 122 0.19 -32.18 0.18
N THR A 123 0.63 -32.95 -0.81
CA THR A 123 2.03 -33.38 -0.93
C THR A 123 2.94 -32.19 -1.25
N ALA A 124 4.09 -32.13 -0.60
CA ALA A 124 5.15 -31.16 -0.88
C ALA A 124 5.62 -31.26 -2.36
N ARG A 125 5.67 -30.12 -3.06
CA ARG A 125 6.07 -30.04 -4.47
C ARG A 125 7.45 -29.38 -4.64
N ASN A 126 8.18 -29.70 -5.71
CA ASN A 126 9.38 -28.95 -6.06
C ASN A 126 9.04 -27.74 -6.95
N ASP A 127 9.86 -26.71 -6.81
CA ASP A 127 10.04 -25.54 -7.67
C ASP A 127 11.55 -25.39 -7.98
N SER A 128 11.97 -24.37 -8.74
CA SER A 128 13.39 -24.17 -9.10
C SER A 128 14.32 -23.89 -7.91
N GLN A 129 13.79 -23.53 -6.74
CA GLN A 129 14.57 -23.37 -5.51
C GLN A 129 14.50 -24.62 -4.61
N GLY A 130 13.81 -25.67 -5.03
CA GLY A 130 13.77 -26.96 -4.37
C GLY A 130 12.97 -26.99 -3.07
N THR A 131 11.86 -26.27 -2.94
CA THR A 131 11.12 -26.18 -1.66
C THR A 131 10.61 -27.52 -1.09
N LYS A 132 10.52 -28.61 -1.88
CA LYS A 132 10.29 -29.97 -1.35
C LYS A 132 11.45 -30.47 -0.49
N ALA A 133 12.68 -30.05 -0.78
CA ALA A 133 13.85 -30.40 -0.01
C ALA A 133 13.81 -29.77 1.40
N LEU A 134 13.19 -28.59 1.56
CA LEU A 134 12.91 -28.04 2.89
C LEU A 134 11.93 -28.93 3.65
N ALA A 135 10.75 -29.23 3.09
CA ALA A 135 9.77 -30.13 3.72
C ALA A 135 10.40 -31.49 4.13
N THR A 136 11.25 -32.04 3.26
CA THR A 136 12.01 -33.27 3.51
C THR A 136 13.01 -33.10 4.67
N ALA A 137 13.74 -31.99 4.73
CA ALA A 137 14.68 -31.68 5.82
C ALA A 137 13.97 -31.41 7.16
N LEU A 138 12.73 -30.92 7.13
CA LEU A 138 11.84 -30.78 8.29
C LEU A 138 11.12 -32.09 8.67
N GLY A 139 11.33 -33.19 7.91
CA GLY A 139 10.90 -34.53 8.26
C GLY A 139 9.47 -34.92 7.84
N PHE A 140 8.85 -34.20 6.89
CA PHE A 140 7.49 -34.48 6.40
C PHE A 140 7.38 -34.48 4.87
N THR A 141 6.34 -35.14 4.34
CA THR A 141 6.13 -35.30 2.88
C THR A 141 5.01 -34.41 2.31
N GLY A 142 4.33 -33.67 3.17
CA GLY A 142 3.21 -32.79 2.85
C GLY A 142 2.51 -32.29 4.12
N ALA A 143 1.36 -31.65 3.97
CA ALA A 143 0.59 -31.10 5.10
C ALA A 143 -0.93 -31.27 4.91
N ILE A 144 -1.67 -31.13 6.01
CA ILE A 144 -3.13 -31.04 6.00
C ILE A 144 -3.55 -29.59 5.79
N GLN A 145 -4.52 -29.40 4.90
CA GLN A 145 -5.13 -28.10 4.62
C GLN A 145 -6.65 -28.26 4.58
N ALA A 146 -7.36 -27.35 5.25
CA ALA A 146 -8.77 -27.13 4.99
C ALA A 146 -9.03 -26.68 3.55
N GLY A 147 -10.28 -26.79 3.11
CA GLY A 147 -10.69 -26.36 1.79
C GLY A 147 -12.19 -26.42 1.57
N ASP A 148 -12.57 -27.06 0.48
CA ASP A 148 -13.87 -26.93 -0.17
C ASP A 148 -14.22 -28.24 -0.89
N THR A 149 -15.43 -28.39 -1.42
CA THR A 149 -15.84 -29.61 -2.15
C THR A 149 -15.11 -29.82 -3.49
N HIS A 150 -14.25 -28.89 -3.90
CA HIS A 150 -13.59 -28.73 -5.22
C HIS A 150 -14.53 -28.44 -6.37
N LYS A 151 -15.64 -29.16 -6.40
CA LYS A 151 -16.73 -29.06 -7.36
C LYS A 151 -18.05 -29.35 -6.64
N VAL A 152 -19.15 -28.77 -7.09
CA VAL A 152 -20.50 -29.18 -6.64
C VAL A 152 -20.82 -30.56 -7.22
N ASN A 153 -21.20 -31.51 -6.37
CA ASN A 153 -21.71 -32.79 -6.86
C ASN A 153 -23.18 -32.64 -7.27
N LYS A 154 -23.46 -32.74 -8.57
CA LYS A 154 -24.81 -32.59 -9.13
C LYS A 154 -25.85 -33.54 -8.52
N SER A 155 -25.46 -34.71 -8.00
CA SER A 155 -26.42 -35.62 -7.34
C SER A 155 -26.96 -35.10 -6.00
N GLY A 156 -26.27 -34.12 -5.40
CA GLY A 156 -26.73 -33.42 -4.20
C GLY A 156 -27.48 -32.12 -4.48
N LEU A 157 -27.57 -31.69 -5.75
CA LEU A 157 -28.13 -30.40 -6.15
C LEU A 157 -29.59 -30.54 -6.63
N MET A 158 -30.47 -29.72 -6.07
CA MET A 158 -31.89 -29.64 -6.41
C MET A 158 -32.25 -28.19 -6.73
N HIS A 159 -32.86 -27.93 -7.89
CA HIS A 159 -33.44 -26.62 -8.21
C HIS A 159 -34.83 -26.52 -7.55
N LEU A 160 -35.07 -25.46 -6.78
CA LEU A 160 -36.34 -25.19 -6.09
C LEU A 160 -37.26 -24.25 -6.89
N GLY A 161 -36.73 -23.61 -7.94
CA GLY A 161 -37.42 -22.62 -8.76
C GLY A 161 -36.96 -21.19 -8.45
N ASN A 162 -37.26 -20.25 -9.35
CA ASN A 162 -36.92 -18.81 -9.19
C ASN A 162 -35.44 -18.53 -8.85
N GLY A 163 -34.52 -19.35 -9.36
CA GLY A 163 -33.08 -19.24 -9.12
C GLY A 163 -32.63 -19.69 -7.72
N GLU A 164 -33.52 -20.29 -6.92
CA GLU A 164 -33.18 -20.89 -5.63
C GLU A 164 -32.88 -22.39 -5.79
N TYR A 165 -31.84 -22.84 -5.10
CA TYR A 165 -31.33 -24.20 -5.14
C TYR A 165 -31.05 -24.72 -3.74
N ARG A 166 -31.08 -26.03 -3.58
CA ARG A 166 -30.63 -26.75 -2.40
C ARG A 166 -29.47 -27.67 -2.77
N TYR A 167 -28.41 -27.66 -1.96
CA TYR A 167 -27.32 -28.61 -2.06
C TYR A 167 -27.16 -29.40 -0.76
N THR A 168 -27.28 -30.72 -0.85
CA THR A 168 -26.98 -31.68 0.22
C THR A 168 -25.61 -32.31 -0.05
N PHE A 169 -24.74 -32.34 0.95
CA PHE A 169 -23.36 -32.79 0.75
C PHE A 169 -23.31 -34.31 0.50
N VAL A 170 -22.72 -34.71 -0.63
CA VAL A 170 -22.67 -36.11 -1.06
C VAL A 170 -21.41 -36.79 -0.50
N ASN A 171 -21.55 -38.02 0.01
CA ASN A 171 -20.47 -38.82 0.61
C ASN A 171 -19.73 -38.10 1.75
N PHE A 172 -20.44 -37.28 2.52
CA PHE A 172 -19.87 -36.46 3.58
C PHE A 172 -20.72 -36.57 4.85
N ASN A 173 -20.09 -36.96 5.96
CA ASN A 173 -20.74 -37.17 7.25
C ASN A 173 -19.84 -36.56 8.34
N LEU A 174 -20.41 -35.69 9.17
CA LEU A 174 -19.62 -34.89 10.12
C LEU A 174 -19.04 -35.71 11.29
N ASN A 175 -19.64 -36.85 11.64
CA ASN A 175 -19.10 -37.73 12.69
C ASN A 175 -17.86 -38.52 12.23
N ASN A 176 -17.63 -38.62 10.90
CA ASN A 176 -16.57 -39.41 10.30
C ASN A 176 -15.48 -38.55 9.60
N VAL A 177 -15.32 -37.29 10.01
CA VAL A 177 -14.32 -36.38 9.42
C VAL A 177 -12.93 -36.70 9.95
N THR A 178 -12.29 -37.64 9.28
CA THR A 178 -10.94 -38.13 9.58
C THR A 178 -10.09 -38.18 8.32
N LYS A 179 -8.82 -37.77 8.44
CA LYS A 179 -7.80 -37.85 7.40
C LYS A 179 -6.57 -38.58 7.92
N THR A 180 -6.35 -39.79 7.43
CA THR A 180 -5.13 -40.57 7.62
C THR A 180 -4.35 -40.61 6.31
N GLN A 181 -3.02 -40.48 6.38
CA GLN A 181 -2.15 -40.58 5.21
C GLN A 181 -0.90 -41.40 5.55
N ALA A 182 -0.74 -42.57 4.93
CA ALA A 182 0.42 -43.43 5.16
C ALA A 182 1.73 -42.77 4.69
N GLY A 183 2.79 -42.87 5.52
CA GLY A 183 4.11 -42.29 5.23
C GLY A 183 4.14 -40.75 5.21
N SER A 184 3.20 -40.11 5.91
CA SER A 184 3.05 -38.64 5.89
C SER A 184 3.89 -37.94 6.96
N ASN A 185 4.11 -38.61 8.09
CA ASN A 185 4.74 -38.05 9.28
C ASN A 185 4.03 -36.75 9.73
N ILE A 186 2.71 -36.74 9.79
CA ILE A 186 1.93 -35.62 10.36
C ILE A 186 2.35 -35.39 11.82
N SER A 187 2.65 -36.47 12.54
CA SER A 187 3.26 -36.45 13.86
C SER A 187 4.59 -35.68 13.95
N ASN A 188 5.33 -35.46 12.85
CA ASN A 188 6.53 -34.61 12.83
C ASN A 188 6.22 -33.12 12.72
N GLN A 189 5.02 -32.73 12.28
CA GLN A 189 4.59 -31.34 12.15
C GLN A 189 3.88 -30.81 13.41
N ILE A 190 3.63 -31.66 14.39
CA ILE A 190 2.82 -31.36 15.57
C ILE A 190 3.56 -31.77 16.84
N GLU A 191 3.46 -30.94 17.88
CA GLU A 191 3.83 -31.28 19.25
C GLU A 191 2.60 -31.16 20.17
N CYS A 192 2.48 -32.05 21.15
CA CYS A 192 1.39 -32.06 22.12
C CYS A 192 1.93 -32.22 23.54
N GLN A 193 1.31 -31.54 24.50
CA GLN A 193 1.65 -31.60 25.92
C GLN A 193 0.36 -31.77 26.75
N GLY A 194 0.46 -32.42 27.91
CA GLY A 194 -0.70 -32.80 28.73
C GLY A 194 -1.36 -34.11 28.29
N THR A 195 -2.38 -34.53 29.04
CA THR A 195 -3.14 -35.78 28.82
C THR A 195 -4.63 -35.54 29.01
N GLY A 196 -5.47 -36.42 28.48
CA GLY A 196 -6.94 -36.28 28.59
C GLY A 196 -7.45 -34.97 27.99
N ALA A 197 -8.38 -34.32 28.71
CA ALA A 197 -8.98 -33.05 28.29
C ALA A 197 -8.00 -31.85 28.32
N ASP A 198 -6.90 -31.96 29.06
CA ASP A 198 -5.87 -30.91 29.16
C ASP A 198 -4.78 -31.04 28.07
N LYS A 199 -4.89 -32.02 27.16
CA LYS A 199 -3.95 -32.20 26.04
C LYS A 199 -4.03 -31.03 25.06
N ALA A 200 -3.08 -30.11 25.15
CA ALA A 200 -2.87 -29.05 24.17
C ALA A 200 -1.92 -29.53 23.07
N CYS A 201 -2.16 -29.10 21.84
CA CYS A 201 -1.30 -29.40 20.69
C CYS A 201 -1.05 -28.13 19.86
N TRP A 202 0.10 -28.10 19.20
CA TRP A 202 0.56 -27.00 18.36
C TRP A 202 1.26 -27.55 17.12
N TRP A 203 1.26 -26.78 16.04
CA TRP A 203 2.21 -27.00 14.95
C TRP A 203 3.64 -26.67 15.38
N ILE A 204 4.63 -27.20 14.68
CA ILE A 204 6.07 -26.93 14.92
C ILE A 204 6.48 -25.45 14.81
N ASP A 205 5.62 -24.59 14.26
CA ASP A 205 5.80 -23.14 14.23
C ASP A 205 5.28 -22.41 15.49
N GLY A 206 4.75 -23.14 16.47
CA GLY A 206 4.16 -22.62 17.70
C GLY A 206 2.66 -22.28 17.62
N THR A 207 2.01 -22.46 16.46
CA THR A 207 0.59 -22.15 16.31
C THR A 207 -0.30 -23.20 16.99
N PRO A 208 -1.14 -22.83 17.98
CA PRO A 208 -1.97 -23.78 18.70
C PRO A 208 -3.12 -24.31 17.82
N LEU A 209 -3.42 -25.60 17.99
CA LEU A 209 -4.59 -26.23 17.39
C LEU A 209 -5.89 -25.85 18.15
N PRO A 210 -7.04 -25.77 17.46
CA PRO A 210 -8.34 -25.44 18.05
C PRO A 210 -8.97 -26.66 18.74
N ALA A 211 -9.96 -26.46 19.61
CA ALA A 211 -10.68 -27.57 20.23
C ALA A 211 -11.46 -28.40 19.20
N GLY A 212 -11.74 -29.65 19.55
CA GLY A 212 -12.40 -30.59 18.65
C GLY A 212 -11.54 -31.03 17.44
N VAL A 213 -10.23 -30.76 17.45
CA VAL A 213 -9.23 -31.40 16.58
C VAL A 213 -8.41 -32.38 17.40
N SER A 214 -8.20 -33.59 16.88
CA SER A 214 -7.37 -34.62 17.53
C SER A 214 -6.40 -35.26 16.54
N ILE A 215 -5.18 -35.53 17.00
CA ILE A 215 -4.17 -36.28 16.26
C ILE A 215 -3.76 -37.53 17.04
N ASP A 216 -3.75 -38.65 16.34
CA ASP A 216 -3.23 -39.94 16.78
C ASP A 216 -2.36 -40.56 15.66
N GLY A 217 -1.05 -40.70 15.92
CA GLY A 217 -0.06 -41.03 14.88
C GLY A 217 -0.12 -40.08 13.68
N ASP A 218 -0.39 -40.65 12.50
CA ASP A 218 -0.59 -39.93 11.22
C ASP A 218 -2.09 -39.80 10.85
N THR A 219 -2.98 -39.86 11.85
CA THR A 219 -4.44 -39.66 11.71
C THR A 219 -4.84 -38.32 12.34
N PHE A 220 -5.52 -37.49 11.56
CA PHE A 220 -6.07 -36.20 11.99
C PHE A 220 -7.59 -36.24 11.89
N SER A 221 -8.29 -35.90 12.96
CA SER A 221 -9.76 -35.93 13.03
C SER A 221 -10.34 -34.61 13.52
N VAL A 222 -11.53 -34.28 13.03
CA VAL A 222 -12.33 -33.12 13.45
C VAL A 222 -13.66 -33.66 13.98
N ALA A 223 -13.92 -33.50 15.27
CA ALA A 223 -15.15 -33.94 15.90
C ALA A 223 -16.34 -33.06 15.46
N TYR A 224 -17.53 -33.63 15.33
CA TYR A 224 -18.77 -32.85 15.22
C TYR A 224 -19.18 -32.30 16.60
N ASN A 225 -19.70 -31.07 16.64
CA ASN A 225 -20.24 -30.45 17.84
C ASN A 225 -21.47 -29.60 17.43
N PRO A 226 -22.71 -30.04 17.71
CA PRO A 226 -23.91 -29.39 17.18
C PRO A 226 -24.24 -28.04 17.87
N ASP A 227 -23.62 -27.74 19.00
CA ASP A 227 -23.97 -26.59 19.85
C ASP A 227 -23.10 -25.34 19.61
N VAL A 228 -22.06 -25.46 18.77
CA VAL A 228 -21.22 -24.32 18.36
C VAL A 228 -21.63 -23.77 17.00
N THR A 229 -21.38 -22.48 16.78
CA THR A 229 -21.65 -21.83 15.49
C THR A 229 -20.89 -22.51 14.35
N HIS A 230 -21.61 -22.84 13.29
CA HIS A 230 -21.12 -23.35 12.03
C HIS A 230 -21.21 -22.26 10.96
N ARG A 231 -20.23 -22.22 10.06
CA ARG A 231 -20.22 -21.40 8.85
C ARG A 231 -20.26 -22.30 7.63
N ILE A 232 -21.28 -22.14 6.80
CA ILE A 232 -21.30 -22.71 5.45
C ILE A 232 -21.04 -21.60 4.43
N GLY A 233 -20.24 -21.90 3.42
CA GLY A 233 -19.83 -20.92 2.42
C GLY A 233 -20.00 -21.46 1.00
N ILE A 234 -20.40 -20.59 0.08
CA ILE A 234 -20.46 -20.85 -1.37
C ILE A 234 -19.38 -20.04 -2.09
N MET A 235 -18.67 -20.70 -2.99
CA MET A 235 -17.65 -20.12 -3.86
C MET A 235 -18.05 -20.45 -5.30
N LEU A 236 -18.47 -19.45 -6.09
CA LEU A 236 -18.62 -19.59 -7.53
C LEU A 236 -17.58 -18.70 -8.23
N ALA A 237 -16.83 -19.28 -9.16
CA ALA A 237 -16.04 -18.46 -10.06
C ALA A 237 -16.94 -17.83 -11.12
N ASN A 238 -16.70 -16.55 -11.36
CA ASN A 238 -17.34 -15.80 -12.43
C ASN A 238 -16.54 -15.92 -13.75
N ASN A 239 -15.79 -17.02 -13.95
CA ASN A 239 -15.05 -17.33 -15.19
C ASN A 239 -15.97 -17.78 -16.34
N LEU A 240 -17.23 -17.39 -16.24
CA LEU A 240 -18.29 -17.42 -17.23
C LEU A 240 -17.95 -16.60 -18.49
N ILE A 241 -16.91 -15.78 -18.38
CA ILE A 241 -16.26 -15.02 -19.43
C ILE A 241 -14.89 -15.67 -19.73
N ASN A 242 -14.81 -16.45 -20.81
CA ASN A 242 -13.53 -16.79 -21.45
C ASN A 242 -13.08 -15.58 -22.27
N ILE A 243 -12.51 -14.56 -21.63
CA ILE A 243 -11.80 -13.48 -22.33
C ILE A 243 -10.44 -13.30 -21.66
N GLU A 244 -9.38 -13.54 -22.42
CA GLU A 244 -7.97 -13.35 -22.02
C GLU A 244 -7.59 -11.86 -21.78
N ASN A 245 -8.59 -10.97 -21.75
CA ASN A 245 -8.48 -9.50 -21.85
C ASN A 245 -9.68 -8.75 -21.23
N ASP A 246 -10.53 -9.40 -20.41
CA ASP A 246 -11.62 -8.71 -19.68
C ASP A 246 -11.59 -9.11 -18.21
N ALA A 247 -11.76 -8.13 -17.34
CA ALA A 247 -11.03 -8.11 -16.08
C ALA A 247 -11.91 -7.97 -14.83
N SER A 248 -13.23 -7.98 -15.01
CA SER A 248 -14.25 -8.07 -13.97
C SER A 248 -14.33 -9.44 -13.28
N TYR A 249 -13.21 -9.91 -12.69
CA TYR A 249 -13.10 -11.12 -11.86
C TYR A 249 -13.78 -10.96 -10.49
N ALA A 250 -15.09 -10.69 -10.47
CA ALA A 250 -15.90 -10.69 -9.26
C ALA A 250 -16.43 -12.11 -8.97
N GLY A 251 -15.73 -12.89 -8.14
CA GLY A 251 -16.25 -14.19 -7.69
C GLY A 251 -17.57 -14.05 -6.93
N ALA A 252 -18.58 -14.86 -7.26
CA ALA A 252 -19.85 -14.86 -6.53
C ALA A 252 -19.64 -15.67 -5.24
N ASN A 253 -19.67 -14.98 -4.10
CA ASN A 253 -19.24 -15.52 -2.82
C ASN A 253 -20.27 -15.12 -1.75
N ASP A 254 -20.62 -16.06 -0.87
CA ASP A 254 -21.38 -15.75 0.34
C ASP A 254 -21.10 -16.78 1.43
N ALA A 255 -21.34 -16.40 2.69
CA ALA A 255 -21.17 -17.23 3.87
C ALA A 255 -22.35 -17.02 4.84
N PHE A 256 -22.78 -18.10 5.50
CA PHE A 256 -23.93 -18.11 6.40
C PHE A 256 -23.58 -18.83 7.70
N ASP A 257 -23.86 -18.18 8.81
CA ASP A 257 -23.54 -18.67 10.15
C ASP A 257 -24.81 -19.14 10.87
N PHE A 258 -24.76 -20.32 11.50
CA PHE A 258 -25.90 -20.94 12.16
C PHE A 258 -25.46 -21.86 13.31
N VAL A 259 -26.34 -22.12 14.28
CA VAL A 259 -26.12 -23.14 15.33
C VAL A 259 -26.91 -24.40 14.97
N PRO A 260 -26.26 -25.55 14.68
CA PRO A 260 -26.96 -26.75 14.20
C PRO A 260 -28.04 -27.29 15.14
N SER A 261 -27.81 -27.33 16.46
CA SER A 261 -28.77 -27.91 17.43
C SER A 261 -30.06 -27.12 17.59
N SER A 262 -30.06 -25.82 17.28
CA SER A 262 -31.24 -24.95 17.33
C SER A 262 -31.78 -24.57 15.94
N GLY A 263 -31.00 -24.77 14.87
CA GLY A 263 -31.27 -24.23 13.55
C GLY A 263 -31.22 -22.70 13.46
N ALA A 264 -30.82 -22.00 14.53
CA ALA A 264 -30.83 -20.55 14.57
C ALA A 264 -29.73 -19.96 13.68
N ALA A 265 -30.09 -19.03 12.81
CA ALA A 265 -29.13 -18.16 12.13
C ALA A 265 -28.42 -17.27 13.17
N VAL A 266 -27.13 -17.02 12.96
CA VAL A 266 -26.31 -16.12 13.77
C VAL A 266 -25.87 -14.96 12.90
N ALA A 267 -25.79 -13.75 13.45
CA ALA A 267 -25.01 -12.68 12.82
C ALA A 267 -23.56 -13.15 12.63
N THR A 268 -22.82 -12.57 11.67
CA THR A 268 -21.45 -12.99 11.33
C THR A 268 -20.60 -13.19 12.59
N ALA A 269 -20.26 -14.45 12.88
CA ALA A 269 -19.52 -14.82 14.06
C ALA A 269 -18.02 -14.59 13.82
N ARG A 270 -17.32 -14.08 14.83
CA ARG A 270 -15.88 -13.76 14.76
C ARG A 270 -15.59 -12.78 13.62
N ASP A 271 -16.33 -11.68 13.59
CA ASP A 271 -16.33 -10.65 12.54
C ASP A 271 -15.27 -9.57 12.83
N ILE A 272 -14.01 -9.88 12.55
CA ILE A 272 -12.84 -9.09 13.00
C ILE A 272 -12.35 -8.06 11.95
N VAL A 273 -12.58 -8.33 10.66
CA VAL A 273 -12.18 -7.47 9.55
C VAL A 273 -13.19 -7.62 8.42
N ALA A 274 -13.51 -6.51 7.74
CA ALA A 274 -14.34 -6.50 6.54
C ALA A 274 -13.48 -6.57 5.26
N THR A 275 -14.02 -7.16 4.20
CA THR A 275 -13.38 -7.17 2.87
C THR A 275 -13.08 -5.76 2.34
N ASP A 276 -13.97 -4.80 2.60
CA ASP A 276 -13.80 -3.40 2.17
C ASP A 276 -12.52 -2.75 2.74
N SER A 277 -12.14 -3.11 3.97
CA SER A 277 -10.89 -2.64 4.58
C SER A 277 -9.67 -3.08 3.76
N CYS A 278 -9.68 -4.31 3.23
CA CYS A 278 -8.65 -4.81 2.31
C CYS A 278 -8.71 -4.09 0.95
N ASN A 279 -9.92 -3.93 0.40
CA ASN A 279 -10.13 -3.29 -0.89
C ASN A 279 -9.71 -1.82 -0.93
N SER A 280 -9.60 -1.15 0.22
CA SER A 280 -8.99 0.19 0.33
C SER A 280 -7.52 0.28 -0.14
N CYS A 281 -6.85 -0.86 -0.33
CA CYS A 281 -5.55 -0.98 -1.02
C CYS A 281 -5.60 -1.93 -2.24
N HIS A 282 -6.54 -2.89 -2.29
CA HIS A 282 -6.56 -3.98 -3.28
C HIS A 282 -7.63 -3.85 -4.39
N GLU A 283 -8.46 -2.80 -4.40
CA GLU A 283 -9.66 -2.61 -5.25
C GLU A 283 -10.72 -3.71 -5.08
N ASN A 284 -10.37 -4.93 -5.49
CA ASN A 284 -11.16 -6.14 -5.37
C ASN A 284 -10.20 -7.30 -5.06
N LEU A 285 -9.99 -7.58 -3.77
CA LEU A 285 -9.16 -8.68 -3.29
C LEU A 285 -9.74 -10.01 -3.79
N ALA A 286 -9.12 -10.62 -4.80
CA ALA A 286 -9.55 -11.88 -5.39
C ALA A 286 -8.41 -12.91 -5.39
N MET A 287 -8.56 -13.99 -4.61
CA MET A 287 -7.53 -15.01 -4.40
C MET A 287 -7.91 -16.37 -4.97
N HIS A 288 -6.87 -17.20 -5.21
CA HIS A 288 -6.95 -18.55 -5.77
C HIS A 288 -7.58 -18.67 -7.17
N LEU A 289 -7.45 -17.63 -8.00
CA LEU A 289 -7.97 -17.56 -9.37
C LEU A 289 -7.65 -18.81 -10.21
N GLY A 290 -6.39 -19.25 -10.22
CA GLY A 290 -5.93 -20.45 -10.94
C GLY A 290 -6.44 -21.80 -10.42
N SER A 291 -7.21 -21.83 -9.33
CA SER A 291 -7.86 -23.06 -8.81
C SER A 291 -9.23 -23.34 -9.43
N GLY A 292 -9.73 -22.42 -10.26
CA GLY A 292 -11.08 -22.44 -10.80
C GLY A 292 -12.16 -21.94 -9.85
N ASN A 293 -11.88 -21.72 -8.56
CA ASN A 293 -12.81 -21.12 -7.59
C ASN A 293 -12.24 -19.80 -7.05
N ILE A 294 -12.88 -18.68 -7.36
CA ILE A 294 -12.46 -17.34 -6.94
C ILE A 294 -12.96 -17.06 -5.52
N ARG A 295 -12.07 -16.56 -4.64
CA ARG A 295 -12.43 -16.12 -3.28
C ARG A 295 -12.21 -14.62 -3.14
N THR A 296 -13.28 -13.89 -2.84
CA THR A 296 -13.31 -12.44 -2.59
C THR A 296 -13.79 -12.09 -1.18
N ASP A 297 -14.57 -12.97 -0.54
CA ASP A 297 -15.10 -12.74 0.80
C ASP A 297 -14.16 -13.25 1.91
N VAL A 298 -13.75 -12.37 2.82
CA VAL A 298 -12.89 -12.73 3.97
C VAL A 298 -13.53 -13.78 4.90
N ARG A 299 -14.87 -13.85 4.97
CA ARG A 299 -15.61 -14.88 5.72
C ARG A 299 -15.31 -16.29 5.19
N LEU A 300 -15.07 -16.42 3.89
CA LEU A 300 -14.64 -17.65 3.24
C LEU A 300 -13.15 -17.90 3.40
N CYS A 301 -12.32 -16.85 3.34
CA CYS A 301 -10.88 -16.96 3.59
C CYS A 301 -10.61 -17.60 4.97
N VAL A 302 -11.19 -17.08 6.05
CA VAL A 302 -11.01 -17.62 7.42
C VAL A 302 -11.58 -19.02 7.61
N SER A 303 -12.50 -19.46 6.75
CA SER A 303 -13.05 -20.82 6.80
C SER A 303 -11.99 -21.87 6.41
N CYS A 304 -11.07 -21.54 5.50
CA CYS A 304 -9.97 -22.42 5.06
C CYS A 304 -8.63 -22.07 5.70
N HIS A 305 -8.35 -20.79 5.90
CA HIS A 305 -7.16 -20.27 6.59
C HIS A 305 -7.39 -20.29 8.10
N SER A 306 -7.62 -21.49 8.63
CA SER A 306 -7.78 -21.81 10.04
C SER A 306 -6.47 -22.19 10.72
N THR A 307 -6.44 -22.16 12.05
CA THR A 307 -5.37 -22.77 12.87
C THR A 307 -5.14 -24.26 12.58
N ALA A 308 -6.12 -24.96 12.01
CA ALA A 308 -6.00 -26.35 11.56
C ALA A 308 -5.30 -26.54 10.19
N SER A 309 -4.86 -25.47 9.52
CA SER A 309 -4.27 -25.53 8.16
C SER A 309 -2.78 -25.19 8.15
N PHE A 310 -1.99 -25.99 7.42
CA PHE A 310 -0.53 -25.90 7.38
C PHE A 310 0.02 -25.99 5.94
N ASP A 311 1.09 -25.26 5.61
CA ASP A 311 1.67 -25.28 4.27
C ASP A 311 2.56 -26.51 4.04
N SER A 312 2.35 -27.19 2.91
CA SER A 312 3.05 -28.43 2.56
C SER A 312 4.53 -28.24 2.22
N ASN A 313 4.99 -27.00 2.02
CA ASN A 313 6.30 -26.69 1.48
C ASN A 313 7.14 -25.87 2.47
N SER A 314 6.58 -24.83 3.06
CA SER A 314 7.29 -23.91 3.95
C SER A 314 7.37 -24.36 5.41
N GLY A 315 6.57 -25.37 5.80
CA GLY A 315 6.50 -25.86 7.17
C GLY A 315 5.94 -24.83 8.16
N ARG A 316 5.00 -23.99 7.72
CA ARG A 316 4.36 -22.94 8.53
C ARG A 316 2.84 -23.04 8.43
N THR A 317 2.13 -22.57 9.44
CA THR A 317 0.68 -22.43 9.38
C THR A 317 0.26 -21.46 8.27
N ILE A 318 -0.92 -21.71 7.70
CA ILE A 318 -1.62 -20.77 6.82
C ILE A 318 -2.90 -20.23 7.49
N ASP A 319 -2.98 -20.29 8.82
CA ASP A 319 -3.96 -19.59 9.67
C ASP A 319 -4.01 -18.09 9.32
N PHE A 320 -5.21 -17.55 9.13
CA PHE A 320 -5.41 -16.24 8.48
C PHE A 320 -4.69 -15.10 9.21
N LYS A 321 -4.76 -15.08 10.55
CA LYS A 321 -4.08 -14.08 11.39
C LYS A 321 -2.54 -14.18 11.31
N GLN A 322 -1.98 -15.37 11.17
CA GLN A 322 -0.54 -15.58 11.01
C GLN A 322 -0.09 -15.21 9.59
N MET A 323 -0.82 -15.73 8.59
CA MET A 323 -0.55 -15.54 7.18
C MET A 323 -0.63 -14.07 6.79
N VAL A 324 -1.76 -13.40 7.01
CA VAL A 324 -2.01 -12.02 6.54
C VAL A 324 -1.02 -11.03 7.16
N HIS A 325 -0.73 -11.15 8.46
CA HIS A 325 0.27 -10.30 9.10
C HIS A 325 1.69 -10.54 8.55
N LYS A 326 2.09 -11.80 8.32
CA LYS A 326 3.41 -12.11 7.72
C LYS A 326 3.52 -11.63 6.27
N LEU A 327 2.47 -11.79 5.47
CA LEU A 327 2.37 -11.27 4.10
C LEU A 327 2.63 -9.76 4.06
N HIS A 328 1.89 -8.98 4.86
CA HIS A 328 2.00 -7.52 4.85
C HIS A 328 3.28 -7.02 5.50
N ARG A 329 3.84 -7.74 6.48
CA ARG A 329 5.14 -7.38 7.06
C ARG A 329 6.32 -7.72 6.14
N GLY A 330 6.22 -8.77 5.32
CA GLY A 330 7.10 -9.03 4.17
C GLY A 330 8.59 -8.82 4.43
N ALA A 331 9.21 -7.90 3.69
CA ALA A 331 10.63 -7.53 3.81
C ALA A 331 11.04 -6.97 5.19
N ASP A 332 10.07 -6.58 6.02
CA ASP A 332 10.28 -6.09 7.38
C ASP A 332 10.14 -7.15 8.47
N LEU A 333 9.82 -8.41 8.10
CA LEU A 333 9.88 -9.55 9.01
C LEU A 333 11.31 -9.71 9.56
N PRO A 334 11.48 -9.86 10.88
CA PRO A 334 12.79 -10.12 11.46
C PRO A 334 13.48 -11.37 10.90
N SER A 335 12.74 -12.47 10.66
CA SER A 335 13.25 -13.69 10.01
C SER A 335 13.79 -13.42 8.59
N VAL A 336 13.07 -12.66 7.77
CA VAL A 336 13.51 -12.25 6.42
C VAL A 336 14.77 -11.39 6.49
N LYS A 337 14.85 -10.44 7.43
CA LYS A 337 16.06 -9.64 7.69
C LYS A 337 17.25 -10.46 8.19
N LYS A 338 17.03 -11.68 8.67
CA LYS A 338 18.06 -12.66 9.07
C LYS A 338 18.41 -13.65 7.96
N GLY A 339 17.76 -13.58 6.80
CA GLY A 339 18.02 -14.43 5.64
C GLY A 339 17.08 -15.62 5.47
N VAL A 340 16.02 -15.74 6.28
CA VAL A 340 15.01 -16.81 6.14
C VAL A 340 13.85 -16.32 5.29
N PRO A 341 13.61 -16.87 4.08
CA PRO A 341 12.51 -16.43 3.24
C PRO A 341 11.15 -16.81 3.85
N PHE A 342 10.16 -15.93 3.67
CA PHE A 342 8.76 -16.19 3.95
C PHE A 342 8.01 -16.45 2.63
N PHE A 343 7.66 -17.72 2.41
CA PHE A 343 6.93 -18.17 1.23
C PHE A 343 5.83 -19.17 1.62
N ILE A 344 4.87 -19.37 0.72
CA ILE A 344 3.76 -20.31 0.86
C ILE A 344 3.66 -21.10 -0.45
N ARG A 345 3.58 -22.44 -0.38
CA ARG A 345 3.34 -23.39 -1.49
C ARG A 345 4.43 -23.48 -2.59
N LYS A 346 4.98 -22.35 -3.07
CA LYS A 346 6.10 -22.25 -4.03
C LYS A 346 6.93 -21.02 -3.70
N SER A 347 8.25 -21.07 -3.81
CA SER A 347 9.11 -19.88 -3.54
C SER A 347 9.37 -18.99 -4.77
N GLU A 348 9.02 -19.42 -5.97
CA GLU A 348 9.12 -18.57 -7.18
C GLU A 348 7.99 -17.54 -7.22
N THR A 349 6.77 -18.02 -6.93
CA THR A 349 5.48 -17.38 -7.23
C THR A 349 4.64 -17.16 -5.98
N GLY A 350 5.15 -17.59 -4.82
CA GLY A 350 4.56 -17.41 -3.50
C GLY A 350 5.60 -17.02 -2.44
N ASP A 351 6.74 -16.43 -2.85
CA ASP A 351 7.67 -15.73 -1.96
C ASP A 351 7.22 -14.29 -1.73
N TRP A 352 6.97 -13.98 -0.46
CA TRP A 352 6.46 -12.69 -0.01
C TRP A 352 7.52 -11.87 0.73
N SER A 353 8.76 -12.37 0.79
CA SER A 353 9.91 -11.72 1.47
C SER A 353 10.29 -10.35 0.91
N ALA A 354 9.71 -9.94 -0.22
CA ALA A 354 9.95 -8.64 -0.84
C ALA A 354 8.75 -7.67 -0.74
N VAL A 355 7.59 -8.08 -0.20
CA VAL A 355 6.46 -7.19 0.05
C VAL A 355 6.89 -6.06 0.99
N ARG A 356 6.44 -4.84 0.69
CA ARG A 356 6.65 -3.65 1.52
C ARG A 356 5.31 -2.99 1.77
N TYR A 357 4.94 -2.83 3.04
CA TYR A 357 3.67 -2.21 3.40
C TYR A 357 3.68 -0.70 3.09
N PRO A 358 2.66 -0.15 2.41
CA PRO A 358 2.74 1.21 1.87
C PRO A 358 2.55 2.34 2.91
N GLN A 359 2.01 2.06 4.10
CA GLN A 359 1.45 3.08 4.99
C GLN A 359 2.41 4.23 5.38
N LEU A 360 3.73 4.00 5.45
CA LEU A 360 4.73 5.05 5.66
C LEU A 360 5.78 5.10 4.55
N VAL A 361 5.88 6.23 3.85
CA VAL A 361 6.99 6.52 2.92
C VAL A 361 7.98 7.44 3.61
N SER A 362 9.17 6.94 3.94
CA SER A 362 10.29 7.75 4.48
C SER A 362 11.65 7.28 3.95
N GLU A 363 12.61 8.20 3.80
CA GLU A 363 13.97 7.88 3.30
C GLU A 363 14.89 7.27 4.37
N ALA A 364 14.43 7.25 5.62
CA ALA A 364 15.29 7.00 6.77
C ALA A 364 14.76 5.85 7.61
N ALA A 365 15.26 4.65 7.32
CA ALA A 365 15.18 3.45 8.16
C ALA A 365 15.93 3.59 9.52
N GLY A 366 16.03 4.82 10.04
CA GLY A 366 16.65 5.21 11.30
C GLY A 366 16.32 6.64 11.78
N ALA A 367 15.50 7.43 11.05
CA ALA A 367 15.04 8.74 11.56
C ALA A 367 14.00 8.60 12.66
N PHE A 368 13.16 7.57 12.55
CA PHE A 368 12.48 7.02 13.70
C PHE A 368 13.51 6.11 14.41
N PRO A 369 13.67 6.20 15.74
CA PRO A 369 14.49 5.25 16.47
C PRO A 369 14.02 3.84 16.16
N SER A 370 14.92 2.85 16.24
CA SER A 370 14.66 1.43 15.96
C SER A 370 13.63 0.74 16.89
N ARG A 371 12.80 1.52 17.59
CA ARG A 371 11.68 1.09 18.45
C ARG A 371 10.34 1.79 18.12
N VAL A 372 10.29 2.71 17.16
CA VAL A 372 9.06 3.45 16.79
C VAL A 372 8.87 3.37 15.27
N ALA A 373 7.63 3.16 14.82
CA ALA A 373 7.23 2.97 13.41
C ALA A 373 7.74 1.67 12.77
N GLY A 374 6.87 0.66 12.69
CA GLY A 374 7.05 -0.55 11.88
C GLY A 374 6.91 -0.30 10.37
N GLN A 375 7.45 0.80 9.86
CA GLN A 375 7.18 1.33 8.51
C GLN A 375 5.67 1.45 8.19
N GLY A 376 4.85 1.67 9.22
CA GLY A 376 3.40 1.80 9.12
C GLY A 376 2.61 0.49 9.21
N ILE A 377 3.25 -0.69 9.33
CA ILE A 377 2.55 -1.97 9.60
C ILE A 377 1.84 -1.97 10.95
N ASP A 378 2.27 -1.08 11.83
CA ASP A 378 1.69 -0.77 13.13
C ASP A 378 0.42 0.08 13.05
N ASN A 379 0.02 0.59 11.88
CA ASN A 379 -1.32 1.16 11.70
C ASN A 379 -2.41 0.06 11.62
N CYS A 380 -2.68 -0.62 12.74
CA CYS A 380 -3.65 -1.71 12.83
C CYS A 380 -5.05 -1.31 12.32
N VAL A 381 -5.40 -0.03 12.45
CA VAL A 381 -6.71 0.52 12.08
C VAL A 381 -6.93 0.73 10.58
N LYS A 382 -5.94 0.35 9.76
CA LYS A 382 -6.12 0.16 8.32
C LYS A 382 -6.88 -1.13 7.98
N CYS A 383 -6.86 -2.13 8.87
CA CYS A 383 -7.58 -3.39 8.71
C CYS A 383 -8.65 -3.62 9.79
N HIS A 384 -8.35 -3.27 11.04
CA HIS A 384 -9.17 -3.57 12.22
C HIS A 384 -9.93 -2.35 12.73
N MET A 385 -11.25 -2.46 12.88
CA MET A 385 -12.06 -1.39 13.47
C MET A 385 -13.27 -1.96 14.20
N GLY A 386 -13.28 -1.89 15.54
CA GLY A 386 -14.52 -1.93 16.31
C GLY A 386 -14.98 -0.52 16.65
N GLN A 387 -16.22 -0.40 17.11
CA GLN A 387 -16.84 0.91 17.40
C GLN A 387 -16.01 1.73 18.40
N GLY A 388 -15.50 1.09 19.47
CA GLY A 388 -14.68 1.76 20.49
C GLY A 388 -13.35 2.31 19.95
N THR A 389 -12.72 1.63 18.97
CA THR A 389 -11.56 2.22 18.27
C THR A 389 -11.97 3.44 17.44
N ARG A 390 -13.12 3.36 16.75
CA ARG A 390 -13.58 4.43 15.86
C ARG A 390 -13.89 5.69 16.63
N ASP A 391 -14.64 5.57 17.74
CA ASP A 391 -15.02 6.71 18.58
C ASP A 391 -13.78 7.42 19.15
N ALA A 392 -12.81 6.65 19.66
CA ALA A 392 -11.54 7.18 20.16
C ALA A 392 -10.70 7.87 19.06
N LEU A 393 -10.75 7.42 17.80
CA LEU A 393 -10.07 8.09 16.70
C LEU A 393 -10.80 9.36 16.22
N VAL A 394 -12.14 9.39 16.30
CA VAL A 394 -12.94 10.60 16.03
C VAL A 394 -12.68 11.67 17.10
N GLU A 395 -12.62 11.28 18.38
CA GLU A 395 -12.24 12.16 19.49
C GLU A 395 -10.81 12.71 19.32
N LEU A 396 -9.83 11.84 19.01
CA LEU A 396 -8.45 12.23 18.74
C LEU A 396 -8.33 13.21 17.55
N ALA A 397 -9.21 13.08 16.55
CA ALA A 397 -9.33 14.00 15.42
C ALA A 397 -10.08 15.30 15.79
N GLY A 398 -10.38 15.55 17.06
CA GLY A 398 -11.10 16.74 17.52
C GLY A 398 -12.53 16.83 17.00
N ASN A 399 -13.13 15.70 16.59
CA ASN A 399 -14.38 15.62 15.84
C ASN A 399 -14.36 16.32 14.45
N ASP A 400 -13.18 16.65 13.91
CA ASP A 400 -13.02 17.18 12.54
C ASP A 400 -13.22 16.05 11.51
N ALA A 401 -14.40 16.02 10.89
CA ALA A 401 -14.75 15.03 9.87
C ALA A 401 -13.76 14.99 8.69
N THR A 402 -13.10 16.11 8.37
CA THR A 402 -12.09 16.15 7.29
C THR A 402 -10.82 15.42 7.69
N VAL A 403 -10.44 15.45 8.97
CA VAL A 403 -9.30 14.70 9.52
C VAL A 403 -9.65 13.22 9.66
N VAL A 404 -10.89 12.90 10.07
CA VAL A 404 -11.38 11.51 10.11
C VAL A 404 -11.34 10.85 8.73
N ASN A 405 -11.82 11.54 7.69
CA ASN A 405 -11.80 11.02 6.32
C ASN A 405 -10.37 10.83 5.78
N LYS A 406 -9.40 11.66 6.19
CA LYS A 406 -7.98 11.54 5.82
C LYS A 406 -7.25 10.36 6.45
N MET A 407 -7.79 9.75 7.49
CA MET A 407 -7.23 8.53 8.08
C MET A 407 -7.52 7.26 7.25
N GLN A 408 -8.51 7.29 6.35
CA GLN A 408 -8.89 6.15 5.50
C GLN A 408 -9.09 4.86 6.34
N LEU A 409 -9.90 5.02 7.40
CA LEU A 409 -10.19 4.02 8.42
C LEU A 409 -10.86 2.77 7.86
N ALA A 410 -10.52 1.60 8.42
CA ALA A 410 -11.22 0.35 8.17
C ALA A 410 -12.73 0.42 8.50
N SER A 411 -13.52 -0.38 7.79
CA SER A 411 -14.95 -0.57 8.06
C SER A 411 -15.16 -1.20 9.43
N VAL A 412 -16.17 -0.71 10.16
CA VAL A 412 -16.49 -1.18 11.52
C VAL A 412 -17.09 -2.58 11.45
N THR A 413 -16.59 -3.51 12.27
CA THR A 413 -17.12 -4.86 12.43
C THR A 413 -17.39 -5.18 13.91
N ALA A 414 -18.22 -6.19 14.19
CA ALA A 414 -18.66 -6.48 15.55
C ALA A 414 -17.50 -6.89 16.50
N ASP A 415 -16.58 -7.73 16.00
CA ASP A 415 -15.38 -8.16 16.71
C ASP A 415 -14.13 -7.36 16.29
N GLY A 416 -14.30 -6.23 15.62
CA GLY A 416 -13.20 -5.45 15.02
C GLY A 416 -12.22 -4.85 16.03
N ASP A 417 -12.56 -4.87 17.32
CA ASP A 417 -11.71 -4.44 18.44
C ASP A 417 -10.81 -5.56 19.01
N LEU A 418 -10.97 -6.81 18.57
CA LEU A 418 -10.17 -7.96 19.08
C LEU A 418 -8.66 -7.85 18.79
N TRP A 419 -8.22 -6.97 17.88
CA TRP A 419 -6.80 -6.72 17.60
C TRP A 419 -6.00 -6.25 18.83
N ARG A 420 -6.67 -5.62 19.81
CA ARG A 420 -6.04 -5.18 21.07
C ARG A 420 -5.84 -6.33 22.07
N GLN A 421 -6.40 -7.52 21.81
CA GLN A 421 -6.23 -8.70 22.67
C GLN A 421 -4.98 -9.47 22.24
N ALA A 422 -3.87 -9.22 22.93
CA ALA A 422 -2.59 -9.88 22.67
C ALA A 422 -2.68 -11.41 22.87
N THR A 423 -2.21 -12.15 21.87
CA THR A 423 -2.03 -13.63 21.90
C THR A 423 -0.72 -13.97 21.20
N VAL A 424 -0.06 -15.06 21.62
CA VAL A 424 1.24 -15.46 21.05
C VAL A 424 1.15 -15.63 19.52
N ALA A 425 0.12 -16.31 19.00
CA ALA A 425 -0.04 -16.52 17.57
C ALA A 425 -0.30 -15.22 16.77
N ALA A 426 -1.07 -14.26 17.32
CA ALA A 426 -1.23 -12.97 16.64
C ALA A 426 0.07 -12.14 16.67
N CYS A 427 0.80 -12.15 17.80
CA CYS A 427 2.02 -11.37 17.97
C CYS A 427 3.23 -11.95 17.20
N SER A 428 3.43 -13.27 17.22
CA SER A 428 4.54 -13.99 16.56
C SER A 428 4.48 -13.93 15.03
N SER A 429 3.32 -13.57 14.49
CA SER A 429 3.18 -13.24 13.07
C SER A 429 4.10 -12.10 12.65
N CYS A 430 4.14 -11.00 13.43
CA CYS A 430 4.94 -9.81 13.17
C CYS A 430 6.27 -9.78 13.93
N HIS A 431 6.28 -10.27 15.17
CA HIS A 431 7.42 -10.29 16.07
C HIS A 431 8.08 -11.68 16.08
N ASP A 432 8.42 -12.19 14.91
CA ASP A 432 9.05 -13.51 14.77
C ASP A 432 10.53 -13.55 15.21
N ASP A 433 11.04 -12.46 15.80
CA ASP A 433 12.28 -12.40 16.58
C ASP A 433 12.11 -12.68 18.08
N LYS A 434 10.90 -13.07 18.50
CA LYS A 434 10.59 -13.36 19.91
C LYS A 434 10.26 -14.83 20.09
N MET A 435 10.86 -15.42 21.12
CA MET A 435 10.55 -16.76 21.62
C MET A 435 9.74 -16.59 22.90
N TRP A 436 8.48 -17.03 22.88
CA TRP A 436 7.62 -17.01 24.07
C TRP A 436 7.81 -18.27 24.91
N PRO A 437 7.37 -18.29 26.18
CA PRO A 437 7.40 -19.50 27.01
C PRO A 437 6.55 -20.66 26.48
N GLN A 438 5.61 -20.39 25.58
CA GLN A 438 4.89 -21.45 24.85
C GLN A 438 5.73 -22.08 23.73
N ASP A 439 6.81 -21.40 23.32
CA ASP A 439 7.82 -21.87 22.39
C ASP A 439 9.07 -22.42 23.13
N GLN A 440 9.01 -22.64 24.47
CA GLN A 440 10.10 -23.26 25.22
C GLN A 440 10.50 -24.55 24.51
N PRO A 441 11.79 -24.72 24.19
CA PRO A 441 12.25 -25.39 22.98
C PRO A 441 11.54 -26.73 22.77
N PRO A 442 10.53 -26.79 21.88
CA PRO A 442 9.99 -28.07 21.47
C PRO A 442 11.13 -28.90 20.89
N THR A 443 11.03 -30.21 20.97
CA THR A 443 11.99 -31.12 20.30
C THR A 443 12.07 -30.83 18.79
N LYS A 444 11.03 -30.18 18.25
CA LYS A 444 10.86 -29.73 16.87
C LYS A 444 10.74 -28.20 16.80
N ASN A 445 11.80 -27.47 17.14
CA ASN A 445 11.87 -26.01 17.00
C ASN A 445 12.06 -25.59 15.54
N LEU A 446 10.97 -25.23 14.85
CA LEU A 446 11.01 -24.82 13.44
C LEU A 446 11.96 -23.63 13.19
N PRO A 447 11.94 -22.50 13.94
CA PRO A 447 12.93 -21.44 13.77
C PRO A 447 14.40 -21.91 13.82
N ALA A 448 14.77 -22.81 14.74
CA ALA A 448 16.13 -23.39 14.76
C ALA A 448 16.41 -24.28 13.52
N GLN A 449 15.42 -25.07 13.08
CA GLN A 449 15.54 -25.90 11.87
C GLN A 449 15.70 -25.04 10.60
N LEU A 450 14.90 -23.97 10.47
CA LEU A 450 15.00 -23.00 9.37
C LEU A 450 16.34 -22.24 9.42
N ALA A 451 16.80 -21.84 10.61
CA ALA A 451 18.10 -21.20 10.77
C ALA A 451 19.25 -22.12 10.31
N THR A 452 19.17 -23.41 10.65
CA THR A 452 20.12 -24.43 10.21
C THR A 452 20.06 -24.63 8.69
N TYR A 453 18.87 -24.78 8.11
CA TYR A 453 18.68 -25.01 6.67
C TYR A 453 19.17 -23.82 5.82
N TYR A 454 18.89 -22.59 6.24
CA TYR A 454 19.28 -21.36 5.53
C TYR A 454 20.63 -20.77 5.98
N GLY A 455 21.34 -21.41 6.92
CA GLY A 455 22.69 -20.98 7.36
C GLY A 455 22.74 -19.71 8.21
N VAL A 456 21.66 -19.34 8.88
CA VAL A 456 21.54 -18.11 9.68
C VAL A 456 22.39 -18.21 10.94
N ASN A 457 23.33 -17.28 11.15
CA ASN A 457 24.19 -17.21 12.36
C ASN A 457 24.84 -18.56 12.75
N GLY A 458 25.26 -19.37 11.77
CA GLY A 458 25.82 -20.70 12.04
C GLY A 458 24.81 -21.78 12.45
N GLY A 459 23.51 -21.55 12.21
CA GLY A 459 22.41 -22.48 12.47
C GLY A 459 21.60 -22.20 13.75
N ALA A 460 21.95 -21.15 14.50
CA ALA A 460 21.27 -20.81 15.75
C ALA A 460 19.90 -20.13 15.51
N ASP A 461 18.92 -20.44 16.37
CA ASP A 461 17.61 -19.75 16.42
C ASP A 461 17.83 -18.23 16.51
N TRP A 462 17.19 -17.47 15.61
CA TRP A 462 17.37 -16.02 15.54
C TRP A 462 16.55 -15.25 16.58
N ARG A 463 15.68 -15.95 17.33
CA ARG A 463 14.77 -15.36 18.30
C ARG A 463 15.46 -15.00 19.61
N THR A 464 14.81 -14.09 20.32
CA THR A 464 15.20 -13.61 21.65
C THR A 464 14.10 -13.93 22.65
N ASN A 465 14.46 -14.38 23.85
CA ASN A 465 13.48 -14.77 24.87
C ASN A 465 12.58 -13.59 25.27
N HIS A 466 11.27 -13.85 25.32
CA HIS A 466 10.26 -12.97 25.89
C HIS A 466 9.80 -13.52 27.24
N SER A 467 9.59 -12.66 28.23
CA SER A 467 9.01 -13.06 29.53
C SER A 467 7.48 -13.16 29.43
N GLY A 468 6.91 -14.26 29.93
CA GLY A 468 5.46 -14.52 29.91
C GLY A 468 4.92 -14.97 28.54
N GLY A 469 3.90 -15.83 28.55
CA GLY A 469 3.19 -16.32 27.37
C GLY A 469 1.84 -16.98 27.73
N ASP A 470 1.10 -17.43 26.71
CA ASP A 470 -0.30 -17.92 26.78
C ASP A 470 -0.49 -19.27 27.54
N LEU A 471 0.45 -19.67 28.40
CA LEU A 471 0.34 -20.90 29.20
C LEU A 471 -0.50 -20.74 30.48
N ALA A 472 -0.96 -19.53 30.78
CA ALA A 472 -2.00 -19.26 31.76
C ALA A 472 -2.97 -18.21 31.20
N PRO A 473 -4.28 -18.29 31.48
CA PRO A 473 -5.24 -17.28 31.04
C PRO A 473 -4.83 -15.86 31.48
N ASN A 474 -4.92 -14.91 30.56
CA ASN A 474 -4.81 -13.45 30.79
C ASN A 474 -3.41 -12.87 31.11
N THR A 475 -2.32 -13.65 31.06
CA THR A 475 -0.94 -13.15 31.31
C THR A 475 -0.54 -12.02 30.36
N CYS A 476 -0.85 -12.15 29.06
CA CYS A 476 -0.50 -11.12 28.07
C CYS A 476 -1.23 -9.80 28.31
N SER A 477 -2.53 -9.82 28.65
CA SER A 477 -3.32 -8.59 28.84
C SER A 477 -2.93 -7.80 30.09
N PHE A 478 -2.32 -8.44 31.09
CA PHE A 478 -1.75 -7.75 32.26
C PHE A 478 -0.62 -6.78 31.84
N CYS A 479 0.36 -7.27 31.07
CA CYS A 479 1.46 -6.44 30.56
C CYS A 479 1.08 -5.62 29.32
N HIS A 480 0.15 -6.11 28.50
CA HIS A 480 -0.27 -5.55 27.21
C HIS A 480 -1.76 -5.26 27.19
N GLY A 481 -2.18 -4.27 27.99
CA GLY A 481 -3.58 -3.88 28.11
C GLY A 481 -4.21 -3.37 26.81
N ASN A 482 -5.53 -3.45 26.77
CA ASN A 482 -6.38 -3.32 25.58
C ASN A 482 -7.29 -2.05 25.57
N SER A 483 -7.00 -1.06 26.42
CA SER A 483 -7.82 0.17 26.55
C SER A 483 -7.75 1.08 25.31
N THR A 484 -8.86 1.77 25.04
CA THR A 484 -9.03 2.83 24.03
C THR A 484 -8.53 4.19 24.51
N ASP A 485 -8.46 4.45 25.82
CA ASP A 485 -8.01 5.72 26.43
C ASP A 485 -6.57 6.06 25.98
N ALA A 486 -5.76 5.03 25.73
CA ALA A 486 -4.40 5.14 25.20
C ALA A 486 -4.31 5.73 23.77
N ILE A 487 -5.42 5.75 23.03
CA ILE A 487 -5.51 6.34 21.68
C ILE A 487 -5.63 7.87 21.82
N VAL A 488 -6.57 8.33 22.65
CA VAL A 488 -6.90 9.75 22.89
C VAL A 488 -5.96 10.45 23.86
N ALA A 489 -5.17 9.71 24.64
CA ALA A 489 -4.19 10.26 25.58
C ALA A 489 -3.30 11.34 24.93
N ALA A 490 -3.06 12.46 25.62
CA ALA A 490 -2.26 13.57 25.10
C ALA A 490 -0.79 13.21 24.80
N ASN A 491 -0.28 12.15 25.44
CA ASN A 491 1.10 11.69 25.29
C ASN A 491 1.23 10.72 24.09
N LEU A 492 1.91 11.10 23.01
CA LEU A 492 2.23 10.20 21.87
C LEU A 492 3.36 9.21 22.18
N GLY A 493 3.60 8.89 23.46
CA GLY A 493 4.71 8.08 23.96
C GLY A 493 4.27 7.19 25.11
N LYS A 494 5.15 6.27 25.55
CA LYS A 494 4.87 5.43 26.72
C LYS A 494 4.95 6.28 27.99
N SER A 495 3.97 6.15 28.89
CA SER A 495 4.01 6.77 30.21
C SER A 495 5.22 6.26 31.00
N ALA A 496 6.12 7.16 31.41
CA ALA A 496 7.26 6.83 32.24
C ALA A 496 6.80 6.17 33.56
N GLY A 497 7.43 5.05 33.94
CA GLY A 497 7.06 4.26 35.13
C GLY A 497 6.01 3.15 34.90
N ALA A 498 5.36 3.07 33.73
CA ALA A 498 4.46 1.97 33.43
C ALA A 498 5.24 0.67 33.13
N GLN A 499 5.11 -0.34 34.01
CA GLN A 499 5.56 -1.72 33.73
C GLN A 499 4.90 -2.27 32.46
N ASN A 500 3.67 -1.83 32.18
CA ASN A 500 2.81 -2.30 31.10
C ASN A 500 2.96 -1.45 29.82
N THR A 501 2.74 -2.04 28.65
CA THR A 501 2.81 -1.40 27.33
C THR A 501 1.53 -1.69 26.56
N LEU A 502 0.61 -0.70 26.52
CA LEU A 502 -0.70 -0.85 25.90
C LEU A 502 -0.59 -1.04 24.38
N VAL A 503 -1.30 -2.04 23.84
CA VAL A 503 -1.22 -2.42 22.41
C VAL A 503 -1.64 -1.26 21.50
N SER A 504 -2.68 -0.54 21.91
CA SER A 504 -3.23 0.62 21.22
C SER A 504 -2.24 1.79 21.13
N SER A 505 -1.61 2.17 22.24
CA SER A 505 -0.63 3.26 22.22
C SER A 505 0.64 2.88 21.48
N ALA A 506 1.14 1.65 21.65
CA ALA A 506 2.40 1.22 21.04
C ALA A 506 2.34 1.20 19.51
N HIS A 507 1.23 0.72 18.93
CA HIS A 507 1.11 0.56 17.49
C HIS A 507 0.57 1.81 16.78
N LEU A 508 -0.37 2.56 17.38
CA LEU A 508 -0.95 3.74 16.74
C LEU A 508 -0.12 5.03 16.86
N GLN A 509 1.16 4.98 17.26
CA GLN A 509 1.98 6.20 17.39
C GLN A 509 2.09 6.99 16.08
N LEU A 510 2.26 6.30 14.95
CA LEU A 510 2.24 6.95 13.64
C LEU A 510 0.89 7.62 13.41
N THR A 511 -0.21 6.88 13.50
CA THR A 511 -1.58 7.36 13.30
C THR A 511 -1.89 8.59 14.16
N ARG A 512 -1.56 8.55 15.45
CA ARG A 512 -1.79 9.67 16.37
C ARG A 512 -0.95 10.91 16.00
N SER A 513 0.29 10.72 15.55
CA SER A 513 1.13 11.83 15.03
C SER A 513 0.61 12.41 13.70
N VAL A 514 0.00 11.60 12.84
CA VAL A 514 -0.62 12.04 11.58
C VAL A 514 -1.89 12.83 11.87
N VAL A 515 -2.79 12.31 12.72
CA VAL A 515 -4.02 13.01 13.13
C VAL A 515 -3.70 14.36 13.76
N ARG A 516 -2.76 14.40 14.73
CA ARG A 516 -2.35 15.68 15.34
C ARG A 516 -1.71 16.62 14.34
N SER A 517 -1.02 16.12 13.32
CA SER A 517 -0.47 16.95 12.24
C SER A 517 -1.56 17.51 11.32
N ASP A 518 -2.61 16.75 11.00
CA ASP A 518 -3.72 17.17 10.14
C ASP A 518 -4.71 18.11 10.87
N LEU A 519 -4.59 18.23 12.19
CA LEU A 519 -5.18 19.29 13.02
C LEU A 519 -4.38 20.60 13.01
N LEU A 520 -3.15 20.59 12.50
CA LEU A 520 -2.33 21.80 12.30
C LEU A 520 -2.40 22.25 10.83
N GLU A 521 -2.00 23.49 10.58
CA GLU A 521 -1.93 24.08 9.24
C GLU A 521 -0.74 25.04 9.13
N THR A 522 -0.14 25.14 7.95
CA THR A 522 0.68 26.32 7.60
C THR A 522 -0.14 27.25 6.72
N GLN A 523 -0.11 28.56 6.98
CA GLN A 523 -0.91 29.54 6.24
C GLN A 523 0.01 30.61 5.65
N ILE A 524 -0.23 31.01 4.38
CA ILE A 524 0.51 32.10 3.70
C ILE A 524 -0.43 33.30 3.47
N ASP A 525 -0.16 34.40 4.16
CA ASP A 525 -0.91 35.67 4.05
C ASP A 525 -0.56 36.39 2.74
N SER A 526 0.73 36.64 2.50
CA SER A 526 1.21 37.34 1.30
C SER A 526 2.54 36.77 0.79
N VAL A 527 2.75 36.97 -0.52
CA VAL A 527 4.02 36.74 -1.21
C VAL A 527 4.29 37.98 -2.07
N THR A 528 5.40 38.66 -1.82
CA THR A 528 5.77 39.91 -2.49
C THR A 528 7.16 39.78 -3.11
N LEU A 529 7.25 39.90 -4.43
CA LEU A 529 8.53 40.01 -5.13
C LEU A 529 8.93 41.48 -5.20
N GLY A 530 10.09 41.83 -4.67
CA GLY A 530 10.65 43.18 -4.73
C GLY A 530 11.32 43.49 -6.07
N THR A 531 12.08 44.58 -6.11
CA THR A 531 12.92 44.98 -7.24
C THR A 531 14.32 44.39 -7.15
N ASP A 532 15.00 44.23 -8.28
CA ASP A 532 16.40 43.81 -8.30
C ASP A 532 17.32 44.85 -7.62
N VAL A 533 18.15 44.40 -6.69
CA VAL A 533 19.17 45.18 -5.98
C VAL A 533 20.50 44.42 -6.10
N GLY A 534 21.31 44.80 -7.09
CA GLY A 534 22.66 44.23 -7.28
C GLY A 534 22.67 42.78 -7.78
N GLY A 535 21.70 42.36 -8.60
CA GLY A 535 21.58 40.99 -9.11
C GLY A 535 20.88 40.03 -8.14
N LYS A 536 20.30 40.57 -7.05
CA LYS A 536 19.45 39.86 -6.09
C LYS A 536 18.10 40.54 -5.97
N THR A 537 17.02 39.76 -6.10
CA THR A 537 15.64 40.23 -5.92
C THR A 537 15.06 39.60 -4.64
N PRO A 538 14.63 40.41 -3.65
CA PRO A 538 14.01 39.87 -2.45
C PRO A 538 12.60 39.34 -2.74
N LEU A 539 12.26 38.22 -2.11
CA LEU A 539 10.92 37.63 -2.08
C LEU A 539 10.47 37.53 -0.62
N ASP A 540 9.54 38.38 -0.21
CA ASP A 540 8.96 38.36 1.13
C ASP A 540 7.76 37.41 1.17
N VAL A 541 7.78 36.47 2.11
CA VAL A 541 6.72 35.49 2.34
C VAL A 541 6.23 35.60 3.77
N LYS A 542 4.99 36.08 3.94
CA LYS A 542 4.37 36.22 5.26
C LYS A 542 3.53 34.99 5.58
N LEU A 543 3.92 34.22 6.60
CA LEU A 543 3.33 32.92 6.92
C LEU A 543 3.22 32.66 8.43
N ARG A 544 2.34 31.74 8.83
CA ARG A 544 2.24 31.25 10.22
C ARG A 544 1.95 29.76 10.29
N VAL A 545 2.09 29.19 11.48
CA VAL A 545 1.53 27.89 11.84
C VAL A 545 0.27 28.11 12.68
N TRP A 546 -0.81 27.40 12.35
CA TRP A 546 -2.09 27.46 13.02
C TRP A 546 -2.46 26.10 13.61
N ASP A 547 -3.03 26.09 14.81
CA ASP A 547 -3.68 24.92 15.40
C ASP A 547 -5.20 25.08 15.25
N LYS A 548 -5.81 24.27 14.39
CA LYS A 548 -7.26 24.31 14.16
C LYS A 548 -8.04 23.91 15.40
N ALA A 549 -7.53 22.97 16.19
CA ALA A 549 -8.23 22.44 17.37
C ALA A 549 -8.26 23.46 18.51
N GLN A 550 -7.23 24.30 18.63
CA GLN A 550 -7.16 25.39 19.62
C GLN A 550 -7.60 26.76 19.05
N ASN A 551 -7.87 26.84 17.75
CA ASN A 551 -8.13 28.08 17.01
C ASN A 551 -7.08 29.18 17.30
N LYS A 552 -5.79 28.81 17.27
CA LYS A 552 -4.67 29.65 17.73
C LYS A 552 -3.48 29.60 16.77
N ALA A 553 -2.78 30.72 16.60
CA ALA A 553 -1.44 30.73 15.98
C ALA A 553 -0.40 30.18 16.96
N LEU A 554 0.49 29.30 16.49
CA LEU A 554 1.57 28.73 17.31
C LEU A 554 2.82 29.60 17.22
N ILE A 555 3.26 30.12 18.36
CA ILE A 555 4.44 31.00 18.47
C ILE A 555 5.71 30.18 18.77
N HIS A 556 6.80 30.48 18.05
CA HIS A 556 8.10 29.83 18.25
C HIS A 556 8.62 29.99 19.68
N GLY A 557 9.09 28.90 20.29
CA GLY A 557 9.66 28.90 21.65
C GLY A 557 8.61 29.05 22.78
N THR A 558 7.41 29.55 22.47
CA THR A 558 6.29 29.65 23.41
C THR A 558 5.36 28.44 23.31
N ASP A 559 4.75 28.23 22.13
CA ASP A 559 3.76 27.16 21.91
C ASP A 559 4.37 25.93 21.23
N ALA A 560 5.39 26.15 20.39
CA ALA A 560 6.10 25.09 19.70
C ALA A 560 7.53 25.50 19.35
N THR A 561 8.44 24.54 19.26
CA THR A 561 9.67 24.69 18.47
C THR A 561 9.37 24.22 17.05
N PHE A 562 9.61 25.06 16.05
CA PHE A 562 9.40 24.70 14.64
C PHE A 562 10.66 24.94 13.79
N ALA A 563 10.79 24.14 12.74
CA ALA A 563 11.63 24.39 11.57
C ALA A 563 10.70 24.76 10.41
N LEU A 564 10.90 25.94 9.83
CA LEU A 564 10.12 26.44 8.70
C LEU A 564 10.98 26.44 7.45
N GLY A 565 10.40 26.02 6.33
CA GLY A 565 11.06 26.04 5.04
C GLY A 565 10.13 26.54 3.96
N LEU A 566 10.76 27.00 2.87
CA LEU A 566 10.09 27.43 1.66
C LEU A 566 10.67 26.65 0.49
N THR A 567 9.84 26.38 -0.51
CA THR A 567 10.22 25.95 -1.87
C THR A 567 9.62 26.96 -2.83
N VAL A 568 10.42 27.44 -3.80
CA VAL A 568 10.00 28.46 -4.78
C VAL A 568 10.22 27.92 -6.19
N GLY A 569 9.31 28.22 -7.10
CA GLY A 569 9.37 27.85 -8.51
C GLY A 569 8.43 28.69 -9.35
N TRP A 570 8.38 28.46 -10.66
CA TRP A 570 7.53 29.21 -11.58
C TRP A 570 7.16 28.44 -12.85
N ARG A 571 6.13 28.94 -13.50
CA ARG A 571 5.63 28.48 -14.80
C ARG A 571 5.65 29.69 -15.73
N ALA A 572 6.53 29.66 -16.73
CA ALA A 572 6.60 30.71 -17.74
C ALA A 572 5.25 30.84 -18.48
N GLU A 573 4.99 32.02 -19.02
CA GLU A 573 3.74 32.27 -19.75
C GLU A 573 3.56 31.28 -20.92
N GLY A 574 2.39 30.64 -21.00
CA GLY A 574 2.09 29.57 -21.97
C GLY A 574 2.33 28.13 -21.45
N PHE A 575 3.00 27.93 -20.31
CA PHE A 575 3.34 26.61 -19.79
C PHE A 575 2.43 26.15 -18.63
N ALA A 576 2.09 24.86 -18.62
CA ALA A 576 1.34 24.21 -17.53
C ALA A 576 2.24 23.58 -16.46
N ASP A 577 3.50 23.29 -16.78
CA ASP A 577 4.49 22.70 -15.87
C ASP A 577 5.62 23.66 -15.50
N TYR A 578 6.28 23.39 -14.37
CA TYR A 578 7.35 24.22 -13.84
C TYR A 578 8.55 24.25 -14.79
N THR A 579 8.97 25.44 -15.19
CA THR A 579 10.03 25.63 -16.20
C THR A 579 11.42 25.77 -15.61
N GLN A 580 11.59 25.90 -14.29
CA GLN A 580 12.93 25.92 -13.67
C GLN A 580 13.64 24.55 -13.70
N SER A 581 14.98 24.56 -13.63
CA SER A 581 15.78 23.37 -13.29
C SER A 581 15.79 23.10 -11.78
N ALA A 582 16.07 21.85 -11.39
CA ALA A 582 16.24 21.42 -10.00
C ALA A 582 17.73 21.26 -9.58
N ASP A 583 18.68 21.49 -10.50
CA ASP A 583 20.12 21.32 -10.30
C ASP A 583 20.84 22.66 -10.06
N THR A 584 21.75 22.69 -9.09
CA THR A 584 22.37 23.92 -8.59
C THR A 584 23.48 24.52 -9.44
N LYS A 585 23.84 23.92 -10.57
CA LYS A 585 24.98 24.34 -11.40
C LYS A 585 24.61 24.93 -12.79
N TRP A 586 23.33 25.08 -13.12
CA TRP A 586 22.88 25.32 -14.50
C TRP A 586 22.37 26.76 -14.73
N PRO A 587 22.69 27.47 -15.83
CA PRO A 587 21.97 28.69 -16.21
C PRO A 587 20.46 28.42 -16.35
N GLY A 588 19.63 29.36 -15.87
CA GLY A 588 18.19 29.15 -15.69
C GLY A 588 17.80 28.46 -14.35
N TYR A 589 18.77 28.06 -13.53
CA TYR A 589 18.54 27.67 -12.13
C TYR A 589 18.20 28.90 -11.29
N VAL A 590 16.96 29.03 -10.80
CA VAL A 590 16.85 29.73 -9.51
C VAL A 590 17.62 28.91 -8.51
N GLN A 591 18.49 29.57 -7.74
CA GLN A 591 18.95 29.04 -6.47
C GLN A 591 17.75 28.51 -5.73
N GLY A 592 17.54 27.20 -5.85
CA GLY A 592 16.39 26.54 -5.31
C GLY A 592 16.42 26.91 -3.86
N ALA A 593 15.38 27.60 -3.40
CA ALA A 593 15.08 27.65 -2.00
C ALA A 593 14.75 26.20 -1.61
N ARG A 594 15.82 25.40 -1.43
CA ARG A 594 15.97 24.54 -0.27
C ARG A 594 16.37 25.45 0.87
N MET A 595 15.49 26.39 1.19
CA MET A 595 15.41 26.88 2.55
C MET A 595 14.81 25.74 3.35
N VAL A 596 15.65 24.79 3.72
CA VAL A 596 15.49 24.17 5.02
C VAL A 596 16.04 25.24 5.96
N ALA A 597 15.19 25.98 6.69
CA ALA A 597 15.68 26.59 7.91
C ALA A 597 15.85 25.42 8.90
N PHE A 598 16.99 24.76 8.78
CA PHE A 598 17.46 23.89 9.84
C PHE A 598 17.66 24.76 11.08
N THR A 599 17.25 24.23 12.23
CA THR A 599 17.88 24.58 13.51
C THR A 599 19.39 24.70 13.34
N CYS A 600 19.96 25.81 13.82
CA CYS A 600 21.35 26.15 13.61
C CYS A 600 22.27 25.01 14.04
N ASN A 601 23.04 24.46 13.12
CA ASN A 601 24.23 23.68 13.48
C ASN A 601 25.34 23.96 12.47
N ASN A 602 26.12 24.99 12.80
CA ASN A 602 27.19 25.49 11.95
C ASN A 602 28.47 24.67 12.20
N SER A 603 28.83 23.79 11.27
CA SER A 603 30.19 23.25 11.16
C SER A 603 30.80 23.71 9.85
N GLY A 604 31.10 25.00 9.76
CA GLY A 604 31.95 25.54 8.71
C GLY A 604 33.35 24.92 8.80
N LEU A 605 33.86 24.46 7.66
CA LEU A 605 35.27 24.17 7.38
C LEU A 605 36.00 23.17 8.32
N GLY A 606 36.16 21.93 7.85
CA GLY A 606 37.39 21.17 8.08
C GLY A 606 37.49 20.23 9.29
N GLY A 607 36.45 20.04 10.11
CA GLY A 607 36.51 19.12 11.26
C GLY A 607 35.17 18.47 11.62
N GLN A 608 35.21 17.19 12.03
CA GLN A 608 34.07 16.49 12.65
C GLN A 608 33.83 17.04 14.07
N PRO A 609 32.58 17.34 14.48
CA PRO A 609 32.28 17.69 15.87
C PRO A 609 32.52 16.50 16.80
N THR A 610 33.20 16.72 17.92
CA THR A 610 33.29 15.73 18.99
C THR A 610 32.01 15.69 19.83
N LYS A 611 31.73 14.52 20.41
CA LYS A 611 30.50 14.22 21.14
C LYS A 611 30.50 14.90 22.53
N GLY A 612 29.95 16.11 22.65
CA GLY A 612 29.85 16.81 23.93
C GLY A 612 28.98 18.08 23.98
N ASP A 613 28.96 18.90 22.91
CA ASP A 613 28.51 20.29 23.03
C ASP A 613 27.00 20.50 22.83
N ASN A 614 26.24 20.32 23.92
CA ASN A 614 24.84 20.79 24.01
C ASN A 614 24.81 22.30 24.33
N VAL A 615 24.88 23.16 23.32
CA VAL A 615 24.70 24.61 23.47
C VAL A 615 23.50 25.07 22.64
N GLU A 616 22.42 25.47 23.31
CA GLU A 616 21.35 26.25 22.68
C GLU A 616 21.95 27.59 22.20
N ARG A 617 22.14 27.74 20.89
CA ARG A 617 22.63 28.97 20.28
C ARG A 617 21.50 29.81 19.70
N ASN A 618 21.74 31.11 19.72
CA ASN A 618 20.73 32.14 19.54
C ASN A 618 20.24 32.19 18.07
N TRP A 619 18.95 32.51 17.88
CA TRP A 619 18.27 32.55 16.57
C TRP A 619 19.02 33.39 15.51
N ASN A 620 19.75 34.41 15.94
CA ASN A 620 20.50 35.33 15.08
C ASN A 620 21.79 34.74 14.47
N ASP A 621 22.34 33.63 14.98
CA ASP A 621 23.58 33.03 14.44
C ASP A 621 23.32 32.18 13.16
N CYS A 622 22.06 31.94 12.80
CA CYS A 622 21.64 31.04 11.72
C CYS A 622 21.82 31.60 10.28
N LEU A 623 22.25 32.86 10.12
CA LEU A 623 21.96 33.67 8.93
C LEU A 623 22.92 33.54 7.73
N THR A 624 23.98 32.72 7.81
CA THR A 624 25.18 32.92 6.95
C THR A 624 25.62 31.75 6.04
N SER A 625 25.01 30.56 6.10
CA SER A 625 25.66 29.33 5.60
C SER A 625 25.30 28.82 4.18
N THR A 626 24.41 29.48 3.42
CA THR A 626 23.97 28.96 2.09
C THR A 626 24.11 29.93 0.90
N GLY A 627 24.76 31.09 1.08
CA GLY A 627 25.02 32.05 -0.01
C GLY A 627 23.79 32.86 -0.48
N ASN A 628 22.61 32.59 0.08
CA ASN A 628 21.48 33.52 0.11
C ASN A 628 21.22 33.93 1.55
N GLN A 629 21.16 35.24 1.80
CA GLN A 629 20.73 35.77 3.09
C GLN A 629 19.22 35.57 3.23
N ILE A 630 18.79 35.09 4.40
CA ILE A 630 17.38 34.88 4.72
C ILE A 630 17.05 35.82 5.89
N GLY A 631 16.20 36.81 5.67
CA GLY A 631 15.64 37.60 6.77
C GLY A 631 14.47 36.85 7.40
N ILE A 632 14.33 36.88 8.73
CA ILE A 632 13.08 36.49 9.38
C ILE A 632 12.69 37.57 10.39
N ALA A 633 11.47 38.07 10.26
CA ALA A 633 10.85 39.04 11.16
C ALA A 633 9.53 38.49 11.74
N GLY A 634 9.11 39.03 12.88
CA GLY A 634 7.89 38.60 13.59
C GLY A 634 8.16 37.67 14.78
N PRO A 635 7.11 37.08 15.37
CA PRO A 635 5.72 37.13 14.89
C PRO A 635 5.10 38.53 15.00
N ASP A 636 4.21 38.87 14.09
CA ASP A 636 3.28 40.00 14.26
C ASP A 636 2.19 39.68 15.29
N GLY A 637 1.33 40.65 15.62
CA GLY A 637 0.24 40.46 16.58
C GLY A 637 -0.81 39.40 16.20
N ASN A 638 -0.77 38.89 14.96
CA ASN A 638 -1.63 37.82 14.45
C ASN A 638 -0.87 36.47 14.29
N GLY A 639 0.38 36.40 14.79
CA GLY A 639 1.23 35.23 14.76
C GLY A 639 1.98 34.99 13.45
N TYR A 640 2.02 35.96 12.53
CA TYR A 640 2.72 35.82 11.24
C TYR A 640 4.19 36.20 11.32
N TYR A 641 5.02 35.33 10.74
CA TYR A 641 6.43 35.56 10.47
C TYR A 641 6.60 35.99 9.00
N THR A 642 7.46 36.96 8.75
CA THR A 642 7.87 37.33 7.38
C THR A 642 9.24 36.76 7.11
N LEU A 643 9.36 35.91 6.09
CA LEU A 643 10.61 35.34 5.62
C LEU A 643 11.01 36.02 4.31
N THR A 644 12.16 36.71 4.30
CA THR A 644 12.72 37.38 3.12
C THR A 644 13.76 36.50 2.46
N VAL A 645 13.52 36.07 1.22
CA VAL A 645 14.39 35.19 0.44
C VAL A 645 15.07 35.96 -0.69
N GLN A 646 16.39 35.99 -0.74
CA GLN A 646 17.11 36.61 -1.86
C GLN A 646 17.20 35.65 -3.07
N LEU A 647 16.47 35.96 -4.14
CA LEU A 647 16.52 35.24 -5.42
C LEU A 647 17.59 35.85 -6.33
N THR A 648 18.20 35.06 -7.22
CA THR A 648 19.16 35.58 -8.22
C THR A 648 18.43 36.09 -9.46
N SER A 649 18.55 37.39 -9.73
CA SER A 649 17.69 38.13 -10.67
C SER A 649 17.85 37.66 -12.12
N SER A 650 19.05 37.27 -12.55
CA SER A 650 19.31 36.73 -13.90
C SER A 650 18.55 35.44 -14.23
N ASN A 651 18.01 34.77 -13.21
CA ASN A 651 17.39 33.46 -13.35
C ASN A 651 15.86 33.55 -13.21
N ILE A 652 15.32 34.73 -12.88
CA ILE A 652 13.87 34.99 -12.82
C ILE A 652 13.36 35.22 -14.25
N PRO A 653 12.31 34.51 -14.70
CA PRO A 653 11.75 34.71 -16.04
C PRO A 653 11.08 36.07 -16.18
N ALA A 654 11.15 36.67 -17.37
CA ALA A 654 10.59 38.01 -17.63
C ALA A 654 9.07 38.11 -17.40
N LYS A 655 8.32 37.02 -17.62
CA LYS A 655 6.89 36.88 -17.30
C LYS A 655 6.56 35.44 -16.91
N ALA A 656 5.98 35.24 -15.73
CA ALA A 656 5.60 33.91 -15.24
C ALA A 656 4.58 33.97 -14.08
N THR A 657 3.86 32.87 -13.85
CA THR A 657 3.26 32.61 -12.54
C THR A 657 4.32 31.96 -11.65
N GLY A 658 4.77 32.67 -10.61
CA GLY A 658 5.57 32.11 -9.54
C GLY A 658 4.70 31.35 -8.54
N THR A 659 5.30 30.41 -7.81
CA THR A 659 4.65 29.64 -6.73
C THR A 659 5.61 29.49 -5.55
N VAL A 660 5.09 29.72 -4.34
CA VAL A 660 5.74 29.39 -3.06
C VAL A 660 4.99 28.23 -2.41
N GLY A 661 5.72 27.23 -1.91
CA GLY A 661 5.20 26.18 -1.04
C GLY A 661 5.93 26.16 0.31
N THR A 662 5.19 26.12 1.42
CA THR A 662 5.79 25.95 2.75
C THR A 662 6.27 24.52 2.96
N HIS A 663 7.14 24.31 3.94
CA HIS A 663 7.36 23.02 4.55
C HIS A 663 7.69 23.20 6.03
N ALA A 664 7.02 22.48 6.93
CA ALA A 664 7.10 22.75 8.37
C ALA A 664 7.22 21.46 9.20
N GLY A 665 8.13 21.47 10.16
CA GLY A 665 8.34 20.38 11.11
C GLY A 665 8.39 20.96 12.52
N LEU A 666 7.63 20.42 13.47
CA LEU A 666 7.49 21.03 14.78
C LEU A 666 7.29 20.05 15.94
N LYS A 667 7.60 20.55 17.12
CA LYS A 667 7.39 19.92 18.43
C LYS A 667 6.65 20.92 19.32
N LEU A 668 5.51 20.51 19.88
CA LEU A 668 4.73 21.36 20.79
C LEU A 668 5.42 21.52 22.15
N THR A 669 5.39 22.72 22.70
CA THR A 669 5.89 23.06 24.04
C THR A 669 4.93 22.58 25.13
N GLY A 670 5.43 22.29 26.33
CA GLY A 670 4.59 22.03 27.51
C GLY A 670 3.91 20.65 27.58
N ALA A 671 3.89 19.87 26.50
CA ALA A 671 3.49 18.46 26.56
C ALA A 671 4.48 17.68 27.47
N THR A 672 3.97 17.03 28.51
CA THR A 672 4.76 16.32 29.53
C THR A 672 5.12 14.90 29.07
N TRP A 673 6.18 14.81 28.27
CA TRP A 673 6.71 13.57 27.68
C TRP A 673 7.44 12.62 28.65
N GLY A 674 6.94 12.49 29.88
CA GLY A 674 7.49 11.61 30.92
C GLY A 674 8.83 12.05 31.49
N ASN A 675 9.16 11.53 32.68
CA ASN A 675 10.48 11.68 33.27
C ASN A 675 11.42 10.59 32.71
N ALA A 676 12.24 10.96 31.75
CA ALA A 676 13.43 10.21 31.41
C ALA A 676 14.55 11.16 30.97
N THR A 677 15.77 10.88 31.43
CA THR A 677 17.01 11.23 30.74
C THR A 677 17.17 10.37 29.47
N GLU A 678 16.17 10.46 28.58
CA GLU A 678 16.21 9.93 27.21
C GLU A 678 16.37 11.07 26.23
N ALA A 679 17.61 11.53 26.03
CA ALA A 679 17.97 12.45 24.95
C ALA A 679 17.89 11.78 23.54
N ALA A 680 17.07 10.74 23.37
CA ALA A 680 17.12 9.82 22.22
C ALA A 680 15.81 9.07 21.86
N ALA A 681 14.70 9.26 22.59
CA ALA A 681 13.42 8.59 22.29
C ALA A 681 12.61 9.35 21.23
N GLY A 682 13.07 9.27 19.98
CA GLY A 682 12.46 9.93 18.81
C GLY A 682 11.00 9.56 18.56
N LEU A 683 10.13 10.51 18.87
CA LEU A 683 8.75 10.59 18.42
C LEU A 683 8.72 11.13 16.97
N PRO A 684 7.69 10.83 16.16
CA PRO A 684 7.54 11.48 14.86
C PRO A 684 7.45 13.01 15.02
N PRO A 685 8.27 13.81 14.32
CA PRO A 685 8.07 15.25 14.28
C PRO A 685 6.71 15.55 13.64
N LEU A 686 5.92 16.42 14.27
CA LEU A 686 4.66 16.86 13.67
C LEU A 686 4.97 17.66 12.42
N ASN A 687 4.19 17.45 11.37
CA ASN A 687 4.43 18.06 10.08
C ASN A 687 3.06 18.50 9.53
N PRO A 688 2.69 19.79 9.63
CA PRO A 688 1.41 20.26 9.11
C PRO A 688 1.28 20.04 7.60
N PRO A 689 0.07 19.99 7.03
CA PRO A 689 -0.13 20.17 5.60
C PRO A 689 0.55 21.43 5.09
N HIS A 690 1.26 21.31 3.98
CA HIS A 690 1.97 22.42 3.35
C HIS A 690 1.02 23.29 2.53
N ALA A 691 1.04 24.60 2.77
CA ALA A 691 0.33 25.59 1.97
C ALA A 691 1.12 26.00 0.72
N MET A 692 0.36 26.40 -0.30
CA MET A 692 0.84 26.90 -1.58
C MET A 692 0.29 28.31 -1.81
N LYS A 693 1.07 29.19 -2.41
CA LYS A 693 0.57 30.48 -2.92
C LYS A 693 1.27 30.87 -4.21
N ASP A 694 0.47 31.11 -5.25
CA ASP A 694 0.95 31.66 -6.51
C ASP A 694 1.14 33.19 -6.41
N PHE A 695 2.08 33.74 -7.18
CA PHE A 695 2.38 35.16 -7.27
C PHE A 695 2.75 35.56 -8.71
N SER A 696 2.59 36.84 -9.05
CA SER A 696 2.93 37.38 -10.37
C SER A 696 4.42 37.68 -10.47
N ILE A 697 5.06 37.23 -11.56
CA ILE A 697 6.39 37.66 -11.98
C ILE A 697 6.24 38.47 -13.27
N GLY A 698 6.79 39.69 -13.32
CA GLY A 698 6.77 40.55 -14.50
C GLY A 698 5.38 41.07 -14.92
N GLY A 699 4.41 41.10 -14.00
CA GLY A 699 3.03 41.48 -14.28
C GLY A 699 2.22 40.41 -15.03
N ALA A 700 2.68 39.16 -15.04
CA ALA A 700 1.94 38.05 -15.64
C ALA A 700 0.62 37.78 -14.90
N THR A 701 -0.40 37.35 -15.64
CA THR A 701 -1.66 36.89 -15.04
C THR A 701 -1.41 35.58 -14.28
N ILE A 702 -1.72 35.57 -12.98
CA ILE A 702 -1.59 34.38 -12.13
C ILE A 702 -2.57 33.31 -12.63
N LYS A 703 -2.04 32.14 -13.02
CA LYS A 703 -2.83 30.95 -13.37
C LYS A 703 -2.53 29.82 -12.39
N ALA A 704 -3.55 29.33 -11.68
CA ALA A 704 -3.42 28.18 -10.79
C ALA A 704 -2.82 26.96 -11.54
N ARG A 705 -2.04 26.12 -10.85
CA ARG A 705 -1.55 24.87 -11.46
C ARG A 705 -2.69 23.85 -11.54
N ARG A 706 -2.79 23.13 -12.66
CA ARG A 706 -3.70 21.99 -12.82
C ARG A 706 -3.49 20.97 -11.68
N GLU A 707 -4.59 20.50 -11.10
CA GLU A 707 -4.58 19.34 -10.22
C GLU A 707 -4.64 18.07 -11.09
N VAL A 708 -3.78 17.10 -10.75
CA VAL A 708 -3.69 15.81 -11.47
C VAL A 708 -3.90 14.67 -10.48
N VAL A 709 -3.27 14.77 -9.31
CA VAL A 709 -3.47 13.87 -8.18
C VAL A 709 -3.66 14.70 -6.92
N SER A 710 -4.46 14.20 -5.97
CA SER A 710 -4.66 14.83 -4.66
C SER A 710 -3.88 14.09 -3.58
N SER A 711 -3.57 14.75 -2.47
CA SER A 711 -2.96 14.08 -1.30
C SER A 711 -3.86 12.98 -0.74
N ASP A 712 -5.18 13.12 -0.89
CA ASP A 712 -6.17 12.22 -0.30
C ASP A 712 -6.30 10.92 -1.12
N ALA A 713 -6.17 10.97 -2.44
CA ALA A 713 -6.05 9.76 -3.28
C ALA A 713 -4.83 8.93 -2.87
N CYS A 714 -3.68 9.58 -2.69
CA CYS A 714 -2.47 8.90 -2.24
C CYS A 714 -2.60 8.34 -0.79
N ARG A 715 -3.49 8.91 0.05
CA ARG A 715 -3.76 8.44 1.41
C ARG A 715 -4.57 7.15 1.48
N ALA A 716 -5.21 6.71 0.40
CA ALA A 716 -5.84 5.39 0.32
C ALA A 716 -4.84 4.28 0.71
N CYS A 717 -3.64 4.31 0.12
CA CYS A 717 -2.57 3.33 0.41
C CYS A 717 -1.54 3.83 1.43
N HIS A 718 -1.29 5.14 1.53
CA HIS A 718 -0.21 5.70 2.35
C HIS A 718 -0.76 6.69 3.39
N LEU A 719 -0.95 6.23 4.64
CA LEU A 719 -1.39 7.08 5.76
C LEU A 719 -0.62 8.42 5.82
N ARG A 720 0.68 8.40 5.47
CA ARG A 720 1.44 9.62 5.24
C ARG A 720 2.60 9.48 4.24
N PHE A 721 2.71 10.45 3.34
CA PHE A 721 3.93 10.75 2.58
C PHE A 721 4.87 11.67 3.37
N GLY A 722 6.14 11.28 3.48
CA GLY A 722 7.18 12.08 4.14
C GLY A 722 8.56 11.74 3.58
N LYS A 723 8.85 12.24 2.37
CA LYS A 723 10.14 12.04 1.69
C LYS A 723 11.02 13.29 1.80
N HIS A 724 12.35 13.10 1.69
CA HIS A 724 13.39 14.13 1.80
C HIS A 724 13.71 14.71 3.20
N ALA A 725 13.33 14.04 4.30
CA ALA A 725 13.95 14.29 5.60
C ALA A 725 15.44 13.89 5.57
N GLN A 726 16.34 14.89 5.53
CA GLN A 726 17.76 14.63 5.75
C GLN A 726 18.01 14.28 7.22
N THR A 727 18.51 13.07 7.47
CA THR A 727 19.09 12.69 8.75
C THR A 727 20.52 13.21 8.85
N GLY A 728 20.78 14.15 9.74
CA GLY A 728 22.12 14.29 10.29
C GLY A 728 22.50 12.99 11.02
N THR A 729 23.73 12.53 10.85
CA THR A 729 24.27 11.37 11.57
C THR A 729 24.47 11.72 13.04
N GLY A 730 23.41 11.63 13.85
CA GLY A 730 23.47 12.01 15.26
C GLY A 730 22.16 12.04 16.06
N GLY A 731 21.00 11.70 15.49
CA GLY A 731 19.73 11.59 16.25
C GLY A 731 18.96 12.90 16.50
N ASN A 732 19.51 14.06 16.12
CA ASN A 732 18.83 15.35 16.22
C ASN A 732 18.03 15.63 14.94
N TYR A 733 16.75 15.27 14.93
CA TYR A 733 15.87 15.28 13.77
C TYR A 733 15.00 16.54 13.67
N TRP A 734 15.26 17.39 12.67
CA TRP A 734 14.58 18.70 12.53
C TRP A 734 14.18 19.11 11.09
N ASN A 735 14.36 18.27 10.08
CA ASN A 735 14.02 18.64 8.69
C ASN A 735 12.53 18.37 8.37
N PRO A 736 11.74 19.37 7.93
CA PRO A 736 10.36 19.16 7.48
C PRO A 736 10.25 18.19 6.29
N ASN A 737 9.42 17.16 6.46
CA ASN A 737 9.16 16.13 5.45
C ASN A 737 8.20 16.66 4.36
N ARG A 738 8.44 16.36 3.08
CA ARG A 738 7.54 16.80 2.00
C ARG A 738 6.32 15.87 1.91
N ASN A 739 5.12 16.44 2.09
CA ASN A 739 3.84 15.73 2.23
C ASN A 739 2.73 16.16 1.24
N ASN A 740 3.01 17.08 0.32
CA ASN A 740 2.05 17.64 -0.63
C ASN A 740 2.56 17.44 -2.08
N PRO A 741 1.80 16.78 -2.98
CA PRO A 741 2.23 16.52 -4.35
C PRO A 741 2.49 17.80 -5.15
N GLN A 742 1.83 18.93 -4.82
CA GLN A 742 2.06 20.22 -5.47
C GLN A 742 3.46 20.79 -5.17
N ILE A 743 4.13 20.35 -4.10
CA ILE A 743 5.54 20.68 -3.82
C ILE A 743 6.48 19.67 -4.47
N CYS A 744 6.08 18.40 -4.56
CA CYS A 744 6.84 17.38 -5.27
C CYS A 744 7.12 17.83 -6.71
N VAL A 745 6.10 18.25 -7.45
CA VAL A 745 6.20 18.73 -8.84
C VAL A 745 7.04 20.01 -9.03
N MET A 746 7.40 20.75 -7.99
CA MET A 746 8.32 21.90 -8.10
C MET A 746 9.79 21.47 -8.27
N CYS A 747 10.11 20.23 -7.88
CA CYS A 747 11.44 19.63 -7.99
C CYS A 747 11.46 18.40 -8.92
N HIS A 748 10.40 17.59 -8.87
CA HIS A 748 10.13 16.47 -9.75
C HIS A 748 9.33 16.99 -10.96
N ASN A 749 9.96 17.87 -11.73
CA ASN A 749 9.36 18.51 -12.89
C ASN A 749 9.92 17.90 -14.19
N PRO A 750 9.37 18.24 -15.36
CA PRO A 750 9.83 17.70 -16.65
C PRO A 750 11.29 18.00 -17.01
N ASN A 751 11.99 18.83 -16.22
CA ASN A 751 13.38 19.20 -16.43
C ASN A 751 14.37 18.37 -15.60
N ALA A 752 13.90 17.59 -14.62
CA ALA A 752 14.73 16.91 -13.63
C ALA A 752 14.99 15.42 -13.94
N THR A 753 16.22 14.99 -13.73
CA THR A 753 16.67 13.59 -13.80
C THR A 753 17.37 13.16 -12.52
N ASP A 754 17.71 11.88 -12.42
CA ASP A 754 18.42 11.35 -11.26
C ASP A 754 19.89 11.81 -11.18
N ILE A 755 20.51 12.11 -12.32
CA ILE A 755 21.87 12.67 -12.44
C ILE A 755 21.90 14.20 -12.27
N SER A 756 20.88 14.95 -12.72
CA SER A 756 20.78 16.43 -12.57
C SER A 756 20.50 16.89 -11.13
N ARG A 757 21.12 16.24 -10.14
CA ARG A 757 20.89 16.49 -8.70
C ARG A 757 22.00 15.94 -7.81
N SER A 758 23.20 15.66 -8.33
CA SER A 758 24.33 15.16 -7.54
C SER A 758 25.51 16.11 -7.53
N THR A 759 25.82 16.67 -6.36
CA THR A 759 27.05 17.43 -6.08
C THR A 759 28.17 16.56 -5.49
N ALA A 760 27.98 15.24 -5.37
CA ALA A 760 28.90 14.33 -4.70
C ALA A 760 29.18 13.06 -5.53
N ALA A 761 30.45 12.61 -5.52
CA ALA A 761 30.99 11.51 -6.33
C ALA A 761 30.58 10.08 -5.88
N SER A 762 29.40 9.92 -5.27
CA SER A 762 29.03 8.73 -4.45
C SER A 762 28.08 7.72 -5.11
N THR A 763 27.99 7.68 -6.45
CA THR A 763 27.32 6.58 -7.17
C THR A 763 28.35 5.73 -7.94
N ARG A 764 28.54 4.48 -7.49
CA ARG A 764 29.42 3.51 -8.16
C ARG A 764 28.76 2.79 -9.35
N LEU A 765 27.46 2.96 -9.54
CA LEU A 765 26.74 2.57 -10.76
C LEU A 765 26.62 3.83 -11.64
N GLY A 766 27.02 3.72 -12.92
CA GLY A 766 27.14 4.85 -13.84
C GLY A 766 28.58 5.40 -14.02
N ARG A 767 29.61 4.85 -13.34
CA ARG A 767 31.01 5.23 -13.67
C ARG A 767 31.38 4.73 -15.07
N GLY A 768 31.96 5.64 -15.88
CA GLY A 768 32.58 5.33 -17.17
C GLY A 768 31.69 5.41 -18.42
N GLY A 769 30.48 5.96 -18.34
CA GLY A 769 29.52 5.93 -19.47
C GLY A 769 28.78 4.59 -19.60
N SER A 770 28.85 3.75 -18.57
CA SER A 770 28.13 2.48 -18.48
C SER A 770 26.64 2.72 -18.23
N LYS A 771 25.80 2.02 -18.99
CA LYS A 771 24.35 1.96 -18.78
C LYS A 771 24.00 1.41 -17.38
N GLY A 772 22.85 1.83 -16.86
CA GLY A 772 22.17 1.24 -15.71
C GLY A 772 21.98 -0.25 -15.93
N HIS A 773 22.21 -1.04 -14.88
CA HIS A 773 22.28 -2.49 -14.98
C HIS A 773 20.90 -3.12 -15.28
N PHE A 774 19.83 -2.47 -14.85
CA PHE A 774 18.47 -3.01 -14.94
C PHE A 774 17.59 -2.31 -15.98
N ASP A 775 17.80 -1.02 -16.24
CA ASP A 775 16.99 -0.25 -17.19
C ASP A 775 17.73 0.07 -18.51
N GLY A 776 19.03 -0.19 -18.59
CA GLY A 776 19.85 0.10 -19.76
C GLY A 776 20.08 1.59 -20.03
N LYS A 777 19.78 2.49 -19.09
CA LYS A 777 19.83 3.96 -19.28
C LYS A 777 21.05 4.57 -18.60
N ILE A 778 21.58 5.66 -19.16
CA ILE A 778 22.64 6.42 -18.50
C ILE A 778 22.05 7.36 -17.44
N GLU A 779 20.82 7.83 -17.66
CA GLU A 779 20.09 8.84 -16.88
C GLU A 779 18.59 8.51 -16.95
N GLU A 780 17.84 8.66 -15.85
CA GLU A 780 16.38 8.42 -15.81
C GLU A 780 15.63 9.66 -15.31
N ALA A 781 14.48 9.95 -15.91
CA ALA A 781 13.71 11.15 -15.58
C ALA A 781 13.02 10.98 -14.23
N ILE A 782 13.23 11.94 -13.32
CA ILE A 782 12.55 12.00 -12.01
C ILE A 782 11.38 12.97 -12.02
N ASP A 783 10.94 13.41 -13.20
CA ASP A 783 9.66 14.08 -13.45
C ASP A 783 8.52 13.30 -12.80
N PHE A 784 7.65 13.98 -12.03
CA PHE A 784 6.68 13.33 -11.15
C PHE A 784 5.75 12.36 -11.90
N LYS A 785 5.33 12.72 -13.12
CA LYS A 785 4.47 11.88 -13.97
C LYS A 785 5.15 10.57 -14.39
N ARG A 786 6.47 10.59 -14.65
CA ARG A 786 7.23 9.38 -15.00
C ARG A 786 7.60 8.59 -13.74
N PHE A 787 8.08 9.28 -12.72
CA PHE A 787 8.54 8.71 -11.46
C PHE A 787 7.43 7.94 -10.73
N VAL A 788 6.25 8.54 -10.53
CA VAL A 788 5.15 7.91 -9.78
C VAL A 788 4.63 6.67 -10.49
N HIS A 789 4.49 6.70 -11.82
CA HIS A 789 4.13 5.51 -12.58
C HIS A 789 5.22 4.43 -12.52
N GLY A 790 6.48 4.78 -12.78
CA GLY A 790 7.57 3.81 -12.85
C GLY A 790 7.86 3.08 -11.52
N VAL A 791 7.67 3.73 -10.37
CA VAL A 791 7.83 3.05 -9.06
C VAL A 791 6.65 2.17 -8.67
N HIS A 792 5.49 2.34 -9.31
CA HIS A 792 4.29 1.53 -9.10
C HIS A 792 4.00 0.56 -10.25
N GLY A 793 4.76 0.60 -11.37
CA GLY A 793 4.47 -0.06 -12.65
C GLY A 793 4.42 -1.60 -12.66
N LYS A 794 4.45 -2.23 -11.48
CA LYS A 794 4.33 -3.67 -11.27
C LYS A 794 3.29 -3.95 -10.19
N SER A 795 2.21 -4.63 -10.55
CA SER A 795 1.13 -5.07 -9.66
C SER A 795 1.25 -6.54 -9.27
N TYR A 796 0.70 -6.94 -8.11
CA TYR A 796 0.62 -8.34 -7.71
C TYR A 796 -0.64 -8.99 -8.27
N LEU A 797 -0.63 -9.29 -9.57
CA LEU A 797 -1.62 -10.14 -10.22
C LEU A 797 -1.01 -11.53 -10.45
N TRP A 798 -1.84 -12.57 -10.29
CA TRP A 798 -1.59 -14.00 -10.55
C TRP A 798 -0.69 -14.83 -9.59
N GLU A 799 -1.15 -16.06 -9.28
CA GLU A 799 -0.32 -17.17 -8.77
C GLU A 799 0.54 -17.76 -9.92
N GLY A 800 1.40 -16.97 -10.59
CA GLY A 800 2.28 -17.52 -11.63
C GLY A 800 2.88 -16.57 -12.67
N GLU A 801 2.30 -15.39 -12.85
CA GLU A 801 2.58 -14.49 -13.98
C GLU A 801 2.56 -13.07 -13.43
N HIS A 802 3.74 -12.57 -13.08
CA HIS A 802 3.87 -11.17 -12.73
C HIS A 802 3.60 -10.34 -13.99
N HIS A 803 2.42 -9.74 -14.09
CA HIS A 803 2.11 -8.78 -15.15
C HIS A 803 2.94 -7.50 -14.94
N GLU A 804 4.19 -7.54 -15.37
CA GLU A 804 5.06 -6.38 -15.49
C GLU A 804 4.54 -5.56 -16.68
N VAL A 805 3.79 -4.49 -16.39
CA VAL A 805 3.33 -3.57 -17.45
C VAL A 805 4.54 -2.88 -18.12
N ARG A 806 5.61 -2.71 -17.34
CA ARG A 806 6.90 -2.16 -17.77
C ARG A 806 7.93 -3.28 -17.91
N GLU A 807 8.48 -3.48 -19.10
CA GLU A 807 9.46 -4.54 -19.39
C GLU A 807 10.80 -4.31 -18.70
N HIS A 808 11.16 -3.03 -18.49
CA HIS A 808 12.39 -2.64 -17.83
C HIS A 808 12.05 -1.97 -16.49
N PRO A 809 12.58 -2.41 -15.34
CA PRO A 809 12.31 -1.74 -14.07
C PRO A 809 12.89 -0.32 -14.02
N MET A 810 12.44 0.49 -13.05
CA MET A 810 12.93 1.86 -12.91
C MET A 810 14.18 1.88 -12.04
N GLN A 811 15.33 2.22 -12.63
CA GLN A 811 16.55 2.45 -11.88
C GLN A 811 16.71 3.97 -11.65
N ILE A 812 16.93 4.36 -10.40
CA ILE A 812 17.26 5.74 -10.01
C ILE A 812 18.54 5.65 -9.22
N ARG A 813 19.66 6.08 -9.82
CA ARG A 813 21.02 5.91 -9.30
C ARG A 813 21.33 4.44 -9.00
N ALA A 814 21.49 4.11 -7.72
CA ALA A 814 21.77 2.77 -7.22
C ALA A 814 20.54 2.10 -6.56
N VAL A 815 19.34 2.63 -6.78
CA VAL A 815 18.08 2.09 -6.22
C VAL A 815 17.19 1.61 -7.36
N LEU A 816 16.74 0.37 -7.26
CA LEU A 816 15.80 -0.26 -8.18
C LEU A 816 14.36 -0.10 -7.68
N PHE A 817 13.41 0.09 -8.58
CA PHE A 817 11.97 0.12 -8.29
C PHE A 817 11.20 -0.69 -9.34
N GLY A 818 10.18 -1.44 -8.91
CA GLY A 818 9.14 -1.98 -9.77
C GLY A 818 9.48 -3.17 -10.68
N GLY A 819 10.53 -3.96 -10.41
CA GLY A 819 10.92 -5.10 -11.27
C GLY A 819 10.77 -6.50 -10.67
N VAL A 820 10.70 -7.54 -11.51
CA VAL A 820 11.36 -8.83 -11.26
C VAL A 820 12.76 -8.79 -11.91
N THR A 821 13.70 -9.59 -11.40
CA THR A 821 14.85 -10.05 -12.20
C THR A 821 14.54 -11.46 -12.69
N GLU A 822 14.01 -11.60 -13.89
CA GLU A 822 14.02 -12.89 -14.58
C GLU A 822 15.41 -13.16 -15.19
N GLY A 823 15.82 -14.42 -15.24
CA GLY A 823 16.91 -14.88 -16.14
C GLY A 823 18.37 -14.67 -15.73
N VAL A 824 18.73 -13.70 -14.88
CA VAL A 824 20.13 -13.59 -14.39
C VAL A 824 20.40 -14.58 -13.25
N GLY A 825 20.98 -15.73 -13.61
CA GLY A 825 21.30 -16.82 -12.70
C GLY A 825 22.31 -16.45 -11.61
N LEU A 826 21.82 -15.98 -10.47
CA LEU A 826 22.53 -16.08 -9.18
C LEU A 826 22.27 -17.45 -8.57
N THR A 827 22.76 -18.49 -9.25
CA THR A 827 22.69 -19.87 -8.76
C THR A 827 23.45 -19.97 -7.44
N ALA A 828 22.79 -20.46 -6.39
CA ALA A 828 23.40 -20.61 -5.08
C ALA A 828 24.64 -21.54 -5.13
N GLY A 829 25.80 -21.00 -4.77
CA GLY A 829 27.09 -21.67 -4.93
C GLY A 829 28.12 -21.28 -3.88
N LYS A 830 27.82 -21.56 -2.60
CA LYS A 830 28.72 -21.45 -1.42
C LYS A 830 29.71 -20.28 -1.44
N GLY A 831 29.21 -19.09 -1.14
CA GLY A 831 30.03 -17.92 -0.84
C GLY A 831 29.22 -16.88 -0.08
N TYR A 832 29.31 -16.90 1.26
CA TYR A 832 29.34 -15.62 1.97
C TYR A 832 30.48 -14.81 1.33
N PHE A 833 30.24 -13.56 0.92
CA PHE A 833 31.28 -12.70 0.36
C PHE A 833 32.26 -12.25 1.47
N GLY A 834 33.06 -13.19 1.97
CA GLY A 834 34.32 -12.92 2.64
C GLY A 834 35.33 -12.40 1.61
N SER A 835 36.12 -11.39 2.01
CA SER A 835 37.15 -10.71 1.20
C SER A 835 36.68 -10.21 -0.19
N GLY A 836 36.22 -8.95 -0.28
CA GLY A 836 35.80 -8.38 -1.58
C GLY A 836 35.61 -6.87 -1.67
N LEU A 837 35.40 -6.17 -0.53
CA LEU A 837 35.28 -4.70 -0.45
C LEU A 837 33.98 -4.16 -1.12
N ASP A 838 33.55 -2.90 -0.93
CA ASP A 838 34.22 -1.75 -0.30
C ASP A 838 34.59 -1.98 1.18
N PRO A 839 35.74 -1.51 1.69
CA PRO A 839 36.28 -1.94 2.99
C PRO A 839 35.47 -1.56 4.24
N VAL A 840 34.34 -0.85 4.10
CA VAL A 840 33.86 0.05 5.17
C VAL A 840 32.36 -0.10 5.53
N SER A 841 31.51 -0.85 4.80
CA SER A 841 30.06 -0.85 5.16
C SER A 841 29.21 -2.11 5.01
N GLY A 842 29.63 -3.16 4.28
CA GLY A 842 29.03 -4.51 4.41
C GLY A 842 27.49 -4.63 4.26
N LYS A 843 26.83 -3.77 3.48
CA LYS A 843 25.38 -3.83 3.22
C LYS A 843 25.09 -4.34 1.82
N THR A 844 24.23 -5.35 1.73
CA THR A 844 23.62 -5.81 0.48
C THR A 844 22.71 -4.74 -0.10
N PHE A 845 22.70 -4.60 -1.43
CA PHE A 845 21.57 -3.95 -2.10
C PHE A 845 20.35 -4.86 -1.92
N GLY A 846 19.33 -4.36 -1.23
CA GLY A 846 18.09 -5.11 -1.09
C GLY A 846 17.40 -5.23 -2.44
N ASN A 847 16.91 -6.42 -2.79
CA ASN A 847 16.04 -6.59 -3.95
C ASN A 847 14.72 -5.84 -3.72
N HIS A 848 14.66 -4.59 -4.17
CA HIS A 848 13.50 -3.70 -4.05
C HIS A 848 12.43 -4.08 -5.07
N ARG A 849 11.85 -5.28 -4.93
CA ARG A 849 10.62 -5.68 -5.62
C ARG A 849 9.43 -4.98 -4.95
N SER A 850 9.36 -3.65 -5.09
CA SER A 850 8.14 -2.90 -4.77
C SER A 850 7.03 -3.41 -5.68
N VAL A 851 5.93 -3.88 -5.10
CA VAL A 851 4.76 -4.34 -5.85
C VAL A 851 3.55 -3.52 -5.41
N PHE A 852 2.84 -2.98 -6.38
CA PHE A 852 1.59 -2.27 -6.17
C PHE A 852 0.50 -3.27 -5.72
N PRO A 853 -0.24 -3.01 -4.63
CA PRO A 853 -1.21 -3.96 -4.08
C PRO A 853 -2.47 -4.11 -4.96
N SER A 854 -2.68 -3.17 -5.87
CA SER A 854 -3.84 -3.02 -6.75
C SER A 854 -3.45 -3.14 -8.22
N ARG A 855 -4.39 -2.88 -9.13
CA ARG A 855 -4.11 -2.83 -10.57
C ARG A 855 -3.43 -1.51 -10.92
N THR A 856 -2.36 -1.58 -11.70
CA THR A 856 -1.69 -0.39 -12.24
C THR A 856 -2.49 0.30 -13.34
N SER A 857 -3.48 -0.38 -13.94
CA SER A 857 -4.40 0.19 -14.92
C SER A 857 -5.44 1.11 -14.28
N THR A 858 -5.87 0.89 -13.03
CA THR A 858 -6.94 1.66 -12.39
C THR A 858 -6.50 3.08 -12.05
N CYS A 859 -6.57 3.98 -13.04
CA CYS A 859 -6.04 5.35 -12.99
C CYS A 859 -6.68 6.19 -11.87
N SER A 860 -7.96 5.94 -11.58
CA SER A 860 -8.75 6.58 -10.52
C SER A 860 -8.20 6.35 -9.10
N ASN A 861 -7.30 5.38 -8.90
CA ASN A 861 -6.56 5.21 -7.64
C ASN A 861 -5.70 6.43 -7.26
N CYS A 862 -5.32 7.25 -8.24
CA CYS A 862 -4.44 8.40 -8.03
C CYS A 862 -4.97 9.67 -8.72
N HIS A 863 -5.58 9.54 -9.90
CA HIS A 863 -5.99 10.67 -10.71
C HIS A 863 -7.26 11.35 -10.18
N ALA A 864 -7.21 12.68 -10.08
CA ALA A 864 -8.35 13.52 -9.79
C ALA A 864 -9.23 13.66 -11.05
N GLY A 865 -10.49 13.25 -10.95
CA GLY A 865 -11.48 13.34 -12.04
C GLY A 865 -11.00 12.62 -13.31
N ASN A 866 -10.92 13.38 -14.41
CA ASN A 866 -10.53 12.88 -15.74
C ASN A 866 -9.10 13.31 -16.13
N SER A 867 -8.23 13.62 -15.18
CA SER A 867 -6.90 14.22 -15.45
C SER A 867 -5.90 13.31 -16.18
N GLN A 868 -6.20 12.02 -16.31
CA GLN A 868 -5.46 11.04 -17.11
C GLN A 868 -5.83 11.06 -18.60
N ARG A 869 -6.98 11.64 -18.99
CA ARG A 869 -7.51 11.56 -20.36
C ARG A 869 -6.66 12.35 -21.36
N LEU A 870 -6.72 11.92 -22.63
CA LEU A 870 -6.14 12.65 -23.76
C LEU A 870 -7.18 13.57 -24.43
N PRO A 871 -6.76 14.67 -25.09
CA PRO A 871 -5.39 15.19 -25.15
C PRO A 871 -4.93 15.74 -23.80
N LEU A 872 -3.61 15.72 -23.57
CA LEU A 872 -3.03 16.40 -22.41
C LEU A 872 -3.30 17.91 -22.48
N ALA A 873 -3.34 18.56 -21.31
CA ALA A 873 -3.51 20.01 -21.22
C ALA A 873 -2.44 20.77 -22.03
N GLU A 874 -2.82 21.91 -22.62
CA GLU A 874 -1.90 22.78 -23.34
C GLU A 874 -0.74 23.25 -22.45
N GLY A 875 0.47 23.31 -23.01
CA GLY A 875 1.68 23.74 -22.29
C GLY A 875 2.28 22.69 -21.34
N VAL A 876 1.83 21.43 -21.37
CA VAL A 876 2.50 20.32 -20.66
C VAL A 876 3.84 20.02 -21.33
N ILE A 877 4.90 19.87 -20.52
CA ILE A 877 6.28 19.72 -21.02
C ILE A 877 6.67 18.23 -21.11
N GLY A 878 7.50 17.93 -22.10
CA GLY A 878 8.19 16.65 -22.24
C GLY A 878 9.22 16.37 -21.14
N SER A 879 9.24 15.14 -20.63
CA SER A 879 10.20 14.72 -19.59
C SER A 879 11.62 14.60 -20.18
N THR A 880 12.62 15.16 -19.51
CA THR A 880 14.04 15.04 -19.89
C THR A 880 14.49 13.59 -19.90
N ILE A 881 15.13 13.17 -20.99
CA ILE A 881 15.81 11.89 -21.16
C ILE A 881 17.31 12.03 -20.88
N LYS A 882 17.90 13.13 -21.34
CA LYS A 882 19.35 13.37 -21.29
C LYS A 882 19.64 14.86 -21.06
N SER A 883 20.38 15.19 -20.01
CA SER A 883 20.75 16.57 -19.67
C SER A 883 22.12 17.00 -20.22
N HIS A 884 23.08 16.10 -20.33
CA HIS A 884 24.45 16.39 -20.79
C HIS A 884 24.78 15.72 -22.13
N ALA A 885 25.54 16.36 -23.02
CA ALA A 885 25.94 15.77 -24.31
C ALA A 885 27.04 14.71 -24.14
N ASP A 886 28.03 14.97 -23.28
CA ASP A 886 29.31 14.25 -23.23
C ASP A 886 29.21 12.94 -22.43
N HIS A 887 28.86 11.86 -23.14
CA HIS A 887 29.08 10.50 -22.66
C HIS A 887 30.27 9.89 -23.41
N ASN A 888 31.46 10.47 -23.24
CA ASN A 888 32.67 9.80 -23.71
C ASN A 888 32.93 8.61 -22.78
N PRO A 889 32.93 7.35 -23.25
CA PRO A 889 33.14 6.20 -22.39
C PRO A 889 34.55 6.23 -21.82
N VAL A 890 34.67 6.53 -20.52
CA VAL A 890 35.97 6.55 -19.84
C VAL A 890 36.42 5.11 -19.67
N VAL A 891 37.35 4.70 -20.56
CA VAL A 891 38.02 3.39 -20.49
C VAL A 891 38.69 3.27 -19.12
N TRP A 892 38.27 2.28 -18.34
CA TRP A 892 38.83 2.02 -17.02
C TRP A 892 40.21 1.37 -17.15
N THR A 893 41.27 2.13 -16.84
CA THR A 893 42.61 1.59 -16.61
C THR A 893 42.82 1.33 -15.11
N PRO A 894 43.08 0.08 -14.68
CA PRO A 894 43.41 -0.20 -13.29
C PRO A 894 44.72 0.49 -12.88
N GLY A 895 44.72 1.16 -11.71
CA GLY A 895 45.93 1.67 -11.05
C GLY A 895 46.09 3.18 -10.97
N ALA A 896 45.24 3.98 -11.63
CA ALA A 896 45.29 5.44 -11.51
C ALA A 896 44.60 5.92 -10.21
N ALA A 897 45.39 6.42 -9.26
CA ALA A 897 44.89 6.96 -8.00
C ALA A 897 44.26 8.36 -8.18
N ASP A 898 42.97 8.48 -7.81
CA ASP A 898 42.16 9.66 -7.41
C ASP A 898 42.19 10.99 -8.18
N ALA A 899 43.15 11.27 -9.07
CA ALA A 899 43.40 12.60 -9.64
C ALA A 899 42.53 13.00 -10.86
N VAL A 900 41.66 12.12 -11.36
CA VAL A 900 40.89 12.35 -12.62
C VAL A 900 39.39 12.59 -12.37
N TYR A 901 38.90 12.41 -11.14
CA TYR A 901 37.45 12.39 -10.86
C TYR A 901 36.74 13.76 -10.88
N GLU A 902 37.46 14.86 -10.75
CA GLU A 902 36.92 16.22 -10.94
C GLU A 902 36.60 16.52 -12.42
N ALA A 903 37.15 15.76 -13.36
CA ALA A 903 37.23 16.20 -14.76
C ALA A 903 35.96 15.94 -15.62
N GLY A 904 34.99 15.16 -15.14
CA GLY A 904 34.01 14.49 -16.02
C GLY A 904 32.53 14.90 -15.95
N PHE A 905 32.11 15.71 -14.95
CA PHE A 905 30.73 16.21 -14.85
C PHE A 905 30.74 17.69 -14.50
N GLY A 906 30.91 18.53 -15.52
CA GLY A 906 30.93 19.99 -15.40
C GLY A 906 32.30 20.65 -15.47
N THR A 907 33.29 20.07 -16.15
CA THR A 907 34.47 20.85 -16.60
C THR A 907 34.18 21.65 -17.86
N ALA A 908 34.97 22.70 -18.06
CA ALA A 908 34.62 23.89 -18.84
C ALA A 908 34.47 23.74 -20.37
N ASN A 909 34.44 22.52 -20.93
CA ASN A 909 34.35 22.28 -22.38
C ASN A 909 33.37 21.16 -22.78
N GLY A 910 32.44 20.79 -21.88
CA GLY A 910 31.39 19.80 -22.15
C GLY A 910 30.00 20.43 -22.36
N GLY A 911 29.33 20.08 -23.45
CA GLY A 911 27.96 20.56 -23.72
C GLY A 911 26.93 19.80 -22.87
N MET A 912 25.80 20.36 -22.44
CA MET A 912 25.17 21.62 -22.81
C MET A 912 24.50 22.19 -21.55
N PRO A 913 25.07 23.18 -20.85
CA PRO A 913 24.53 23.65 -19.56
C PRO A 913 23.21 24.45 -19.69
N ASN A 914 22.70 24.68 -20.89
CA ASN A 914 21.40 25.31 -21.10
C ASN A 914 20.29 24.26 -21.08
N LEU A 915 19.31 24.44 -20.19
CA LEU A 915 18.09 23.64 -20.12
C LEU A 915 17.39 23.52 -21.49
N GLU A 916 17.49 24.54 -22.33
CA GLU A 916 16.88 24.55 -23.66
C GLU A 916 17.40 23.44 -24.57
N ASN A 917 18.60 22.94 -24.30
CA ASN A 917 19.27 21.90 -25.10
C ASN A 917 19.06 20.49 -24.53
N HIS A 918 18.34 20.33 -23.41
CA HIS A 918 18.01 19.01 -22.86
C HIS A 918 17.18 18.20 -23.85
N THR A 919 17.57 16.95 -24.05
CA THR A 919 16.80 16.00 -24.87
C THR A 919 15.61 15.48 -24.08
N LYS A 920 14.41 15.48 -24.68
CA LYS A 920 13.13 15.17 -24.04
C LYS A 920 12.27 14.22 -24.87
N TYR A 921 11.43 13.46 -24.18
CA TYR A 921 10.25 12.85 -24.79
C TYR A 921 9.25 13.93 -25.22
N SER A 922 8.41 13.66 -26.21
CA SER A 922 7.20 14.46 -26.44
C SER A 922 6.20 14.33 -25.27
N PRO A 923 5.28 15.29 -25.06
CA PRO A 923 4.48 15.38 -23.83
C PRO A 923 3.68 14.12 -23.48
N THR A 924 3.04 13.49 -24.47
CA THR A 924 2.21 12.27 -24.32
C THR A 924 3.08 11.02 -24.26
N MET A 925 4.04 10.87 -25.18
CA MET A 925 5.00 9.76 -25.18
C MET A 925 5.75 9.65 -23.85
N GLY A 926 6.13 10.78 -23.23
CA GLY A 926 6.77 10.81 -21.92
C GLY A 926 5.92 10.29 -20.76
N VAL A 927 4.59 10.30 -20.92
CA VAL A 927 3.63 9.67 -19.99
C VAL A 927 3.45 8.20 -20.33
N CYS A 928 3.06 7.86 -21.57
CA CYS A 928 2.78 6.47 -21.94
C CYS A 928 3.99 5.55 -21.75
N SER A 929 5.20 6.02 -22.07
CA SER A 929 6.47 5.29 -21.87
C SER A 929 6.95 5.20 -20.42
N SER A 930 6.20 5.68 -19.43
CA SER A 930 6.47 5.40 -18.02
C SER A 930 6.00 4.00 -17.61
N CYS A 931 5.02 3.46 -18.34
CA CYS A 931 4.51 2.10 -18.17
C CYS A 931 4.80 1.26 -19.42
N HIS A 932 4.41 1.71 -20.61
CA HIS A 932 4.61 0.99 -21.88
C HIS A 932 5.97 1.29 -22.50
N ASP A 933 7.03 0.66 -22.00
CA ASP A 933 8.40 0.86 -22.50
C ASP A 933 8.94 -0.27 -23.37
N SER A 934 8.06 -1.17 -23.83
CA SER A 934 8.42 -2.22 -24.77
C SER A 934 8.85 -1.68 -26.13
N THR A 935 9.71 -2.44 -26.82
CA THR A 935 10.18 -2.07 -28.17
C THR A 935 9.02 -1.85 -29.16
N PRO A 936 7.97 -2.70 -29.22
CA PRO A 936 6.80 -2.46 -30.06
C PRO A 936 6.00 -1.22 -29.66
N ALA A 937 5.79 -0.96 -28.36
CA ALA A 937 5.06 0.22 -27.89
C ALA A 937 5.81 1.52 -28.24
N ALA A 938 7.14 1.54 -28.06
CA ALA A 938 7.97 2.67 -28.45
C ALA A 938 7.94 2.90 -29.98
N ALA A 939 7.93 1.83 -30.79
CA ALA A 939 7.78 1.96 -32.24
C ALA A 939 6.41 2.56 -32.62
N HIS A 940 5.32 2.06 -32.03
CA HIS A 940 3.98 2.58 -32.23
C HIS A 940 3.87 4.07 -31.86
N MET A 941 4.35 4.47 -30.68
CA MET A 941 4.32 5.88 -30.24
C MET A 941 5.04 6.80 -31.23
N ARG A 942 6.19 6.38 -31.78
CA ARG A 942 6.90 7.15 -32.83
C ARG A 942 6.11 7.26 -34.14
N THR A 943 5.40 6.21 -34.56
CA THR A 943 4.53 6.28 -35.76
C THR A 943 3.35 7.24 -35.60
N MET A 944 2.90 7.48 -34.36
CA MET A 944 1.83 8.44 -34.02
C MET A 944 2.35 9.86 -33.74
N GLY A 945 3.58 10.18 -34.13
CA GLY A 945 4.18 11.50 -33.96
C GLY A 945 4.89 11.74 -32.62
N GLY A 946 5.01 10.72 -31.77
CA GLY A 946 5.81 10.77 -30.56
C GLY A 946 7.31 10.88 -30.85
N ALA A 947 8.05 11.60 -30.00
CA ALA A 947 9.47 11.87 -30.21
C ALA A 947 10.30 11.67 -28.93
N GLU A 948 11.58 11.35 -29.10
CA GLU A 948 12.54 11.09 -28.01
C GLU A 948 13.79 11.98 -28.09
N ASN A 949 13.84 12.88 -29.08
CA ASN A 949 15.00 13.73 -29.38
C ASN A 949 14.64 15.22 -29.43
N LEU A 950 13.58 15.64 -28.73
CA LEU A 950 13.18 17.05 -28.71
C LEU A 950 14.11 17.85 -27.78
N THR A 951 14.63 18.98 -28.27
CA THR A 951 15.14 20.06 -27.39
C THR A 951 13.98 20.97 -26.98
N LEU A 952 14.17 21.82 -25.96
CA LEU A 952 13.09 22.57 -25.30
C LEU A 952 12.40 23.62 -26.20
N ASN A 953 12.93 23.88 -27.40
CA ASN A 953 12.52 24.97 -28.29
C ASN A 953 11.18 24.71 -29.03
N LEU A 954 10.32 23.84 -28.48
CA LEU A 954 9.10 23.29 -29.12
C LEU A 954 7.94 23.09 -28.12
N ALA A 955 7.78 24.03 -27.19
CA ALA A 955 6.75 23.98 -26.14
C ALA A 955 5.59 24.95 -26.38
N SER A 956 5.03 24.92 -27.60
CA SER A 956 3.69 25.43 -27.90
C SER A 956 3.12 24.65 -29.10
N PRO A 957 1.82 24.26 -29.09
CA PRO A 957 1.17 23.64 -30.26
C PRO A 957 1.21 24.52 -31.52
N ALA A 958 1.48 25.82 -31.38
CA ALA A 958 1.60 26.77 -32.49
C ALA A 958 3.01 26.89 -33.10
N SER A 959 4.02 26.18 -32.56
CA SER A 959 5.39 26.21 -33.09
C SER A 959 5.60 25.18 -34.21
N THR A 960 6.01 25.65 -35.39
CA THR A 960 6.11 24.88 -36.65
C THR A 960 7.31 23.92 -36.71
N GLY A 961 7.45 23.07 -35.69
CA GLY A 961 8.45 22.01 -35.61
C GLY A 961 8.22 21.00 -34.48
N GLY A 962 7.10 21.11 -33.74
CA GLY A 962 6.80 20.25 -32.61
C GLY A 962 6.49 18.80 -33.00
N ALA A 963 6.58 17.90 -32.01
CA ALA A 963 6.03 16.55 -32.14
C ALA A 963 4.50 16.63 -32.24
N ASN A 964 3.97 16.42 -33.44
CA ASN A 964 2.53 16.40 -33.72
C ASN A 964 1.93 15.06 -33.27
N GLU A 965 1.78 14.87 -31.96
CA GLU A 965 1.23 13.65 -31.36
C GLU A 965 -0.26 13.47 -31.73
N ALA A 966 -0.54 12.51 -32.61
CA ALA A 966 -1.90 12.14 -33.04
C ALA A 966 -2.61 11.15 -32.09
N CYS A 967 -2.07 10.93 -30.88
CA CYS A 967 -2.53 9.90 -29.94
C CYS A 967 -4.02 10.02 -29.59
N ALA A 968 -4.52 11.24 -29.37
CA ALA A 968 -5.90 11.51 -28.98
C ALA A 968 -6.94 11.17 -30.07
N THR A 969 -6.53 10.95 -31.32
CA THR A 969 -7.41 10.51 -32.42
C THR A 969 -7.96 9.10 -32.16
N CYS A 970 -7.14 8.23 -31.56
CA CYS A 970 -7.49 6.83 -31.27
C CYS A 970 -7.70 6.57 -29.78
N HIS A 971 -6.95 7.25 -28.90
CA HIS A 971 -6.94 7.05 -27.45
C HIS A 971 -7.61 8.17 -26.64
N GLY A 972 -8.29 9.11 -27.33
CA GLY A 972 -9.13 10.11 -26.66
C GLY A 972 -10.47 9.54 -26.18
N PRO A 973 -11.26 10.33 -25.44
CA PRO A 973 -12.61 9.99 -25.01
C PRO A 973 -13.50 9.53 -26.16
N ASP A 974 -14.25 8.46 -25.94
CA ASP A 974 -15.25 7.93 -26.87
C ASP A 974 -14.64 7.53 -28.24
N ARG A 975 -13.34 7.23 -28.28
CA ARG A 975 -12.63 6.72 -29.46
C ARG A 975 -12.48 5.20 -29.41
N ILE A 976 -12.15 4.62 -30.58
CA ILE A 976 -12.06 3.17 -30.77
C ILE A 976 -11.11 2.47 -29.78
N ASN A 977 -10.06 3.16 -29.33
CA ASN A 977 -9.10 2.67 -28.34
C ASN A 977 -9.01 3.61 -27.12
N ASP A 978 -10.12 4.21 -26.68
CA ASP A 978 -10.18 5.13 -25.53
C ASP A 978 -9.39 4.58 -24.32
N ALA A 979 -8.37 5.34 -23.90
CA ALA A 979 -7.46 4.91 -22.85
C ALA A 979 -8.18 4.69 -21.51
N ASP A 980 -9.24 5.44 -21.19
CA ASP A 980 -10.02 5.21 -19.97
C ASP A 980 -10.79 3.88 -20.06
N ALA A 981 -11.44 3.61 -21.19
CA ALA A 981 -12.24 2.40 -21.40
C ALA A 981 -11.41 1.11 -21.53
N TYR A 982 -10.11 1.22 -21.81
CA TYR A 982 -9.17 0.10 -21.79
C TYR A 982 -8.53 -0.11 -20.41
N HIS A 983 -8.28 0.97 -19.65
CA HIS A 983 -7.64 0.88 -18.33
C HIS A 983 -8.61 0.68 -17.16
N ALA A 984 -9.90 0.99 -17.33
CA ALA A 984 -10.95 0.76 -16.33
C ALA A 984 -11.51 -0.69 -16.31
N ARG A 985 -10.80 -1.67 -16.89
CA ARG A 985 -11.22 -3.09 -16.98
C ARG A 985 -10.66 -3.92 -15.83
#